data_AF-A0A9W7G2F4-F1
#
_entry.id   AF-A0A9W7G2F4-F1
#
_cell.length_a   1.000
_cell.length_b   1.000
_cell.length_c   1.000
_cell.angle_alpha   90.00
_cell.angle_beta   90.00
_cell.angle_gamma   90.00
#
_symmetry.space_group_name_H-M   'P 1'
#
loop_
_entity.id
_entity.type
_entity.pdbx_description
1 polymer ?
#
loop_
_entity_poly.entity_id
_entity_poly.type
_entity_poly.pdbx_seq_one_letter_code
_entity_poly.pdbx_strand_id
1 'polypeptide(L)'
;MNVQAYFHRNAPDGKELPALDNPPVLAGNPTRPSLPPLTVDVGSAGEVNEELTVDEEVTGPPSSEETANGNEGRDGFTTKKPTNDLLAERRKSRQERQDDIKKLVTNVSGATSVRKHLKEGIDLDVAHKFNKKEFIVSMLYETLPPIVFSPLAALILEGPTRAYHLMNHRLFLPIDKSYQKANPAIIPFFWIVFFPIIYMGSISVVLFATHREELRNKIDTWEVFLAYFAFLCRNAILSIKYAYYGQEELEGVRSPAPDWTDSHQSRKLIGAGWRYPLEHENLVEDELAEAQDLIDVNLGAPSFKVHCSKAAAFLRKFDCHEDYKADNKHNGEDEVSAAFVVHQFVRMSFSDDIPFGFNAFIANWVPFLMAQFPNWIRFSKGQAAFGENHLEKFIFAGLFINRFMFFAQLFLFGYIAVHDFNRRRKCMKFLGKITQYPGVLLSDFLLSKDSKGTKKDRENAKKKEKEEAKKKKAGGGKIHMEDYQVEDAEMGGQHPKKTDTTTCDDPEIEGLRLYIDLRERGNAFAWVLSRRTAKAFGEGYFNRIQAYVGVLFIYAVVAMISLNVLFWSNLNHYVSTIYYIILKTVFIAICVLTGISEATKLQELVTYHRMILKNEIFAIDQTLTDNKMALKFPDGGGSTSTPGMHKMQGPPVVKSTNLMSPYRKNTPKPKTFKELQDVEEQLLAAKTILQSADNLIGYQEEIHMPVNVMGVHATQGVYNSTIGILLTFAVLAVEGYSSGGLEYVDGWATFKTD
;
A
#
# COMPACT_ATOMS: atom_id res chain seq x y z
N MET A 1 20.62 -10.00 -27.37
CA MET A 1 20.44 -10.83 -28.58
C MET A 1 19.01 -10.65 -29.09
N ASN A 2 18.84 -10.55 -30.42
CA ASN A 2 17.59 -10.44 -31.20
C ASN A 2 16.88 -9.08 -31.33
N VAL A 3 17.57 -8.11 -31.94
CA VAL A 3 16.93 -7.00 -32.69
C VAL A 3 17.18 -7.11 -34.22
N GLN A 4 18.11 -7.96 -34.65
CA GLN A 4 18.43 -8.18 -36.07
C GLN A 4 17.41 -9.05 -36.83
N ALA A 5 16.57 -9.83 -36.14
CA ALA A 5 15.64 -10.76 -36.79
C ALA A 5 14.38 -10.10 -37.38
N TYR A 6 14.09 -8.83 -37.03
CA TYR A 6 12.87 -8.14 -37.50
C TYR A 6 13.06 -7.42 -38.84
N PHE A 7 14.29 -7.00 -39.17
CA PHE A 7 14.57 -6.25 -40.40
C PHE A 7 14.81 -7.14 -41.63
N HIS A 8 15.01 -8.45 -41.46
CA HIS A 8 15.22 -9.38 -42.57
C HIS A 8 13.94 -9.92 -43.24
N ARG A 9 12.74 -9.58 -42.73
CA ARG A 9 11.48 -10.13 -43.26
C ARG A 9 10.75 -9.27 -44.31
N ASN A 10 11.20 -8.04 -44.59
CA ASN A 10 10.45 -7.09 -45.43
C ASN A 10 11.25 -6.40 -46.54
N ALA A 11 12.37 -6.96 -47.03
CA ALA A 11 13.07 -6.42 -48.19
C ALA A 11 12.58 -7.09 -49.49
N PRO A 12 12.04 -6.35 -50.48
CA PRO A 12 11.73 -6.89 -51.80
C PRO A 12 13.02 -7.15 -52.61
N ASP A 13 12.94 -8.16 -53.47
CA ASP A 13 14.04 -8.77 -54.21
C ASP A 13 15.01 -7.81 -54.91
N GLY A 14 16.30 -8.10 -54.74
CA GLY A 14 17.35 -7.80 -55.73
C GLY A 14 17.83 -6.35 -55.79
N LYS A 15 18.72 -5.95 -54.87
CA LYS A 15 19.82 -4.99 -55.09
C LYS A 15 20.77 -5.01 -53.89
N GLU A 16 22.03 -5.38 -54.13
CA GLU A 16 23.11 -5.31 -53.14
C GLU A 16 23.48 -3.84 -52.83
N LEU A 17 23.73 -3.54 -51.55
CA LEU A 17 24.32 -2.28 -51.09
C LEU A 17 25.72 -2.55 -50.52
N PRO A 18 26.72 -1.69 -50.79
CA PRO A 18 28.13 -1.97 -50.53
C PRO A 18 28.54 -1.68 -49.08
N ALA A 19 29.58 -2.39 -48.64
CA ALA A 19 30.23 -2.25 -47.34
C ALA A 19 30.88 -0.87 -47.15
N LEU A 20 30.85 -0.34 -45.91
CA LEU A 20 31.63 0.82 -45.52
C LEU A 20 32.17 0.64 -44.09
N ASP A 21 33.50 0.61 -44.02
CA ASP A 21 34.35 0.55 -42.84
C ASP A 21 34.24 1.82 -41.99
N ASN A 22 34.16 1.63 -40.65
CA ASN A 22 34.68 2.42 -39.51
C ASN A 22 34.72 3.98 -39.48
N PRO A 23 34.68 4.59 -38.28
CA PRO A 23 33.77 5.69 -37.93
C PRO A 23 34.44 7.09 -37.86
N PRO A 24 33.66 8.19 -37.80
CA PRO A 24 34.17 9.47 -37.34
C PRO A 24 33.66 9.86 -35.94
N VAL A 25 34.65 10.20 -35.12
CA VAL A 25 34.69 11.08 -33.94
C VAL A 25 33.51 12.06 -33.82
N LEU A 26 32.81 12.02 -32.67
CA LEU A 26 31.85 13.05 -32.24
C LEU A 26 32.52 14.03 -31.27
N ALA A 27 32.78 15.24 -31.77
CA ALA A 27 32.94 16.46 -31.00
C ALA A 27 31.76 17.39 -31.35
N GLY A 28 31.18 18.06 -30.34
CA GLY A 28 30.25 19.18 -30.56
C GLY A 28 28.91 19.06 -29.84
N ASN A 29 28.82 19.75 -28.71
CA ASN A 29 27.60 20.09 -27.98
C ASN A 29 26.78 21.12 -28.77
N PRO A 30 25.43 21.06 -28.78
CA PRO A 30 24.65 22.30 -28.95
C PRO A 30 23.47 22.44 -27.98
N THR A 31 23.58 23.50 -27.16
CA THR A 31 22.59 24.55 -26.89
C THR A 31 21.15 24.22 -26.48
N ARG A 32 20.83 24.71 -25.27
CA ARG A 32 19.52 24.89 -24.64
C ARG A 32 18.89 26.23 -25.09
N PRO A 33 17.59 26.34 -25.36
CA PRO A 33 16.97 27.62 -25.72
C PRO A 33 16.73 28.52 -24.50
N SER A 34 16.97 29.81 -24.70
CA SER A 34 16.85 30.92 -23.76
C SER A 34 15.39 31.38 -23.57
N LEU A 35 15.06 31.80 -22.34
CA LEU A 35 13.86 32.57 -21.98
C LEU A 35 14.28 34.02 -21.65
N PRO A 36 13.45 35.04 -21.95
CA PRO A 36 13.78 36.45 -21.69
C PRO A 36 13.53 36.85 -20.22
N PRO A 37 14.27 37.84 -19.68
CA PRO A 37 14.13 38.25 -18.28
C PRO A 37 13.05 39.33 -18.10
N LEU A 38 12.28 39.19 -17.03
CA LEU A 38 11.44 40.26 -16.45
C LEU A 38 12.23 40.94 -15.33
N THR A 39 12.49 42.23 -15.52
CA THR A 39 13.08 43.18 -14.58
C THR A 39 12.08 43.58 -13.49
N VAL A 40 12.47 43.53 -12.21
CA VAL A 40 11.96 44.40 -11.14
C VAL A 40 13.11 44.74 -10.18
N ASP A 41 13.19 46.02 -9.83
CA ASP A 41 14.25 46.75 -9.14
C ASP A 41 14.71 46.18 -7.78
N VAL A 42 16.03 46.33 -7.55
CA VAL A 42 16.71 46.23 -6.25
C VAL A 42 17.11 47.62 -5.79
N GLY A 43 16.72 47.98 -4.57
CA GLY A 43 17.28 49.11 -3.82
C GLY A 43 18.02 48.61 -2.56
N SER A 44 19.34 48.83 -2.55
CA SER A 44 20.31 49.05 -1.45
C SER A 44 19.78 49.09 0.00
N ALA A 45 20.51 48.86 1.09
CA ALA A 45 21.87 48.49 1.50
C ALA A 45 21.72 48.32 3.04
N GLY A 46 22.45 47.48 3.76
CA GLY A 46 23.85 47.66 4.11
C GLY A 46 24.16 46.84 5.37
N GLU A 47 25.36 46.26 5.39
CA GLU A 47 26.03 45.66 6.54
C GLU A 47 26.22 46.67 7.69
N VAL A 48 26.42 46.20 8.93
CA VAL A 48 27.54 46.57 9.83
C VAL A 48 27.45 45.76 11.16
N ASN A 49 28.52 45.00 11.39
CA ASN A 49 29.30 44.66 12.59
C ASN A 49 28.67 44.32 13.96
N GLU A 50 29.14 43.17 14.46
CA GLU A 50 29.39 42.83 15.86
C GLU A 50 30.30 43.85 16.56
N GLU A 51 29.98 44.20 17.81
CA GLU A 51 31.01 44.57 18.77
C GLU A 51 30.63 44.16 20.20
N LEU A 52 31.61 43.53 20.84
CA LEU A 52 31.69 43.05 22.21
C LEU A 52 31.82 44.23 23.19
N THR A 53 31.15 44.17 24.33
CA THR A 53 31.67 44.78 25.58
C THR A 53 31.32 43.92 26.78
N VAL A 54 32.37 43.45 27.44
CA VAL A 54 32.44 42.86 28.77
C VAL A 54 32.47 44.00 29.80
N ASP A 55 31.90 43.77 30.99
CA ASP A 55 32.25 44.32 32.33
C ASP A 55 31.07 43.97 33.27
N GLU A 56 31.17 43.60 34.54
CA GLU A 56 32.25 43.22 35.47
C GLU A 56 31.53 42.56 36.67
N GLU A 57 32.21 41.67 37.40
CA GLU A 57 31.69 40.97 38.59
C GLU A 57 31.48 41.88 39.80
N VAL A 58 30.42 41.67 40.61
CA VAL A 58 30.47 41.87 42.08
C VAL A 58 29.62 40.84 42.84
N THR A 59 30.33 39.88 43.42
CA THR A 59 30.14 39.10 44.68
C THR A 59 28.82 39.10 45.48
N GLY A 60 28.33 37.89 45.79
CA GLY A 60 28.12 37.42 47.18
C GLY A 60 26.67 37.19 47.68
N PRO A 61 26.41 36.16 48.54
CA PRO A 61 25.12 35.43 48.64
C PRO A 61 24.44 35.61 50.03
N PRO A 62 23.67 34.63 50.56
CA PRO A 62 22.28 34.23 50.29
C PRO A 62 21.36 34.43 51.53
N SER A 63 20.02 34.46 51.41
CA SER A 63 19.11 33.90 52.45
C SER A 63 17.62 34.19 52.23
N SER A 64 16.82 33.16 52.54
CA SER A 64 15.54 33.14 53.28
C SER A 64 14.28 33.87 52.77
N GLU A 65 13.30 33.03 52.44
CA GLU A 65 11.92 33.00 52.97
C GLU A 65 10.93 34.17 52.79
N GLU A 66 9.67 33.73 52.63
CA GLU A 66 8.41 34.42 52.93
C GLU A 66 7.70 35.28 51.86
N THR A 67 6.71 34.62 51.24
CA THR A 67 5.28 34.96 51.19
C THR A 67 4.76 36.27 50.57
N ALA A 68 3.69 36.06 49.79
CA ALA A 68 2.47 36.88 49.64
C ALA A 68 2.43 37.97 48.55
N ASN A 69 1.57 37.68 47.56
CA ASN A 69 0.59 38.55 46.88
C ASN A 69 0.94 40.02 46.63
N GLY A 70 1.02 40.38 45.34
CA GLY A 70 0.91 41.75 44.87
C GLY A 70 0.73 41.77 43.35
N ASN A 71 -0.51 41.91 42.91
CA ASN A 71 -0.91 42.07 41.51
C ASN A 71 -0.79 43.56 41.16
N GLU A 72 0.10 43.98 40.26
CA GLU A 72 -0.05 45.18 39.42
C GLU A 72 1.03 45.22 38.33
N GLY A 73 0.63 45.57 37.11
CA GLY A 73 1.28 45.13 35.88
C GLY A 73 2.25 46.09 35.20
N ARG A 74 2.88 45.57 34.14
CA ARG A 74 3.26 46.28 32.90
C ARG A 74 3.82 45.30 31.88
N ASP A 75 3.14 45.24 30.76
CA ASP A 75 3.65 45.20 29.38
C ASP A 75 4.81 44.26 29.01
N GLY A 76 4.48 43.33 28.10
CA GLY A 76 5.26 43.24 26.88
C GLY A 76 6.30 42.13 26.77
N PHE A 77 5.93 40.88 27.02
CA PHE A 77 6.55 39.76 26.29
C PHE A 77 5.47 38.71 26.00
N THR A 78 4.82 38.81 24.84
CA THR A 78 3.91 37.78 24.34
C THR A 78 4.73 36.54 23.99
N THR A 79 4.97 35.69 24.99
CA THR A 79 5.29 34.29 24.76
C THR A 79 4.10 33.67 24.02
N LYS A 80 4.37 33.12 22.83
CA LYS A 80 3.39 32.38 22.03
C LYS A 80 2.66 31.38 22.94
N LYS A 81 1.33 31.52 23.03
CA LYS A 81 0.42 30.57 23.69
C LYS A 81 0.63 29.15 23.15
N PRO A 82 0.39 28.11 23.98
CA PRO A 82 0.88 26.76 23.74
C PRO A 82 0.10 26.04 22.64
N THR A 83 0.84 25.24 21.86
CA THR A 83 0.46 24.36 20.74
C THR A 83 -0.81 23.52 20.89
N ASN A 84 -1.37 23.37 22.09
CA ASN A 84 -2.62 22.63 22.32
C ASN A 84 -3.86 23.36 21.75
N ASP A 85 -3.84 24.70 21.71
CA ASP A 85 -4.93 25.48 21.09
C ASP A 85 -4.98 25.24 19.57
N LEU A 86 -3.82 25.10 18.91
CA LEU A 86 -3.73 24.86 17.46
C LEU A 86 -4.29 23.49 17.05
N LEU A 87 -4.07 22.44 17.85
CA LEU A 87 -4.61 21.11 17.57
C LEU A 87 -6.11 21.04 17.81
N ALA A 88 -6.62 21.69 18.87
CA ALA A 88 -8.04 21.78 19.14
C ALA A 88 -8.78 22.61 18.08
N GLU A 89 -8.18 23.73 17.65
CA GLU A 89 -8.68 24.60 16.58
C GLU A 89 -8.70 23.88 15.23
N ARG A 90 -7.67 23.08 14.92
CA ARG A 90 -7.64 22.21 13.73
C ARG A 90 -8.68 21.08 13.78
N ARG A 91 -8.89 20.43 14.92
CA ARG A 91 -9.95 19.39 15.09
C ARG A 91 -11.35 19.98 14.89
N LYS A 92 -11.60 21.15 15.48
CA LYS A 92 -12.85 21.88 15.29
C LYS A 92 -13.05 22.27 13.82
N SER A 93 -12.00 22.72 13.13
CA SER A 93 -12.05 23.02 11.70
C SER A 93 -12.36 21.80 10.82
N ARG A 94 -11.92 20.59 11.21
CA ARG A 94 -12.27 19.36 10.49
C ARG A 94 -13.74 19.02 10.63
N GLN A 95 -14.28 19.14 11.85
CA GLN A 95 -15.69 18.82 12.11
C GLN A 95 -16.63 19.82 11.43
N GLU A 96 -16.31 21.12 11.52
CA GLU A 96 -17.03 22.19 10.80
C GLU A 96 -16.99 21.98 9.28
N ARG A 97 -15.85 21.55 8.75
CA ARG A 97 -15.72 21.18 7.33
C ARG A 97 -16.58 19.99 6.96
N GLN A 98 -16.65 18.95 7.79
CA GLN A 98 -17.47 17.78 7.51
C GLN A 98 -18.96 18.16 7.39
N ASP A 99 -19.40 19.13 8.19
CA ASP A 99 -20.73 19.71 8.10
C ASP A 99 -20.91 20.62 6.87
N ASP A 100 -19.88 21.34 6.43
CA ASP A 100 -19.92 22.11 5.18
C ASP A 100 -19.84 21.23 3.92
N ILE A 101 -19.08 20.13 3.95
CA ILE A 101 -19.03 19.11 2.90
C ILE A 101 -20.41 18.46 2.74
N LYS A 102 -21.11 18.19 3.86
CA LYS A 102 -22.51 17.73 3.83
C LYS A 102 -23.44 18.72 3.12
N LYS A 103 -23.17 20.03 3.16
CA LYS A 103 -23.95 21.05 2.41
C LYS A 103 -23.64 21.00 0.91
N LEU A 104 -22.40 20.68 0.53
CA LEU A 104 -21.94 20.55 -0.86
C LEU A 104 -22.45 19.29 -1.58
N VAL A 105 -23.05 18.34 -0.86
CA VAL A 105 -23.68 17.12 -1.43
C VAL A 105 -24.71 17.44 -2.52
N THR A 106 -25.30 18.65 -2.49
CA THR A 106 -26.29 19.12 -3.47
C THR A 106 -25.72 19.57 -4.81
N ASN A 107 -24.41 19.85 -4.90
CA ASN A 107 -23.81 20.46 -6.08
C ASN A 107 -22.78 19.54 -6.73
N VAL A 108 -23.16 18.88 -7.82
CA VAL A 108 -22.30 17.99 -8.61
C VAL A 108 -21.03 18.72 -9.13
N SER A 109 -21.09 20.03 -9.38
CA SER A 109 -19.91 20.82 -9.76
C SER A 109 -18.96 21.09 -8.59
N GLY A 110 -19.48 21.11 -7.36
CA GLY A 110 -18.71 21.21 -6.12
C GLY A 110 -18.08 19.89 -5.67
N ALA A 111 -18.43 18.77 -6.31
CA ALA A 111 -17.85 17.45 -6.05
C ALA A 111 -16.35 17.38 -6.41
N THR A 112 -15.90 18.28 -7.30
CA THR A 112 -14.50 18.46 -7.68
C THR A 112 -14.03 19.82 -7.18
N SER A 113 -12.89 19.88 -6.50
CA SER A 113 -12.35 21.11 -5.91
C SER A 113 -13.21 21.62 -4.74
N VAL A 114 -13.43 20.75 -3.75
CA VAL A 114 -14.22 21.05 -2.54
C VAL A 114 -13.64 22.26 -1.81
N ARG A 115 -12.32 22.35 -1.69
CA ARG A 115 -11.60 23.48 -1.07
C ARG A 115 -11.90 24.82 -1.73
N LYS A 116 -12.16 24.85 -3.04
CA LYS A 116 -12.52 26.09 -3.76
C LYS A 116 -13.90 26.61 -3.37
N HIS A 117 -14.80 25.72 -2.97
CA HIS A 117 -16.18 26.03 -2.60
C HIS A 117 -16.36 26.25 -1.09
N LEU A 118 -15.38 25.87 -0.28
CA LEU A 118 -15.30 26.18 1.14
C LEU A 118 -14.61 27.55 1.34
N LYS A 119 -15.13 28.39 2.23
CA LYS A 119 -14.45 29.63 2.61
C LYS A 119 -13.21 29.28 3.45
N GLU A 120 -12.07 29.83 3.01
CA GLU A 120 -10.76 29.94 3.69
C GLU A 120 -9.64 28.94 3.32
N GLY A 121 -8.49 29.55 2.98
CA GLY A 121 -7.24 28.93 2.58
C GLY A 121 -6.49 28.30 3.75
N ILE A 122 -6.96 27.16 4.21
CA ILE A 122 -6.19 26.29 5.10
C ILE A 122 -5.38 25.34 4.22
N ASP A 123 -4.09 25.62 4.10
CA ASP A 123 -3.12 24.75 3.42
C ASP A 123 -2.90 23.50 4.28
N LEU A 124 -3.80 22.53 4.15
CA LEU A 124 -3.59 21.22 4.75
C LEU A 124 -2.58 20.48 3.90
N ASP A 125 -1.36 20.41 4.42
CA ASP A 125 -0.33 19.46 4.00
C ASP A 125 -0.77 18.04 4.43
N VAL A 126 -1.93 17.56 3.92
CA VAL A 126 -2.44 16.17 4.07
C VAL A 126 -1.55 15.21 3.30
N ALA A 127 -0.77 15.72 2.35
CA ALA A 127 0.17 14.91 1.59
C ALA A 127 1.20 14.30 2.54
N HIS A 128 1.21 12.97 2.63
CA HIS A 128 2.16 12.21 3.45
C HIS A 128 3.53 12.20 2.76
N LYS A 129 4.18 13.36 2.68
CA LYS A 129 5.53 13.52 2.14
C LYS A 129 6.51 12.92 3.13
N PHE A 130 7.53 12.25 2.61
CA PHE A 130 8.57 11.64 3.45
C PHE A 130 9.39 12.72 4.17
N ASN A 131 9.32 12.74 5.50
CA ASN A 131 10.09 13.64 6.33
C ASN A 131 11.47 13.03 6.68
N LYS A 132 12.51 13.48 5.97
CA LYS A 132 13.89 13.01 6.17
C LYS A 132 14.41 13.26 7.58
N LYS A 133 14.05 14.40 8.20
CA LYS A 133 14.51 14.74 9.56
C LYS A 133 13.94 13.74 10.56
N GLU A 134 12.63 13.52 10.50
CA GLU A 134 11.95 12.57 11.41
C GLU A 134 12.39 11.13 11.19
N PHE A 135 12.73 10.75 9.95
CA PHE A 135 13.35 9.45 9.67
C PHE A 135 14.67 9.27 10.42
N ILE A 136 15.60 10.22 10.32
CA ILE A 136 16.93 10.12 10.95
C ILE A 136 16.83 10.15 12.48
N VAL A 137 16.00 11.05 13.01
CA VAL A 137 15.74 11.17 14.44
C VAL A 137 15.12 9.87 14.98
N SER A 138 14.13 9.31 14.28
CA SER A 138 13.55 8.02 14.68
C SER A 138 14.54 6.87 14.53
N MET A 139 15.38 6.87 13.49
CA MET A 139 16.43 5.86 13.32
C MET A 139 17.41 5.84 14.49
N LEU A 140 17.77 7.01 15.00
CA LEU A 140 18.62 7.11 16.19
C LEU A 140 17.91 6.48 17.41
N TYR A 141 16.66 6.86 17.67
CA TYR A 141 15.91 6.33 18.82
C TYR A 141 15.70 4.82 18.77
N GLU A 142 15.41 4.26 17.60
CA GLU A 142 15.13 2.82 17.41
C GLU A 142 16.41 1.98 17.43
N THR A 143 17.57 2.55 17.09
CA THR A 143 18.86 1.85 17.07
C THR A 143 19.50 1.78 18.45
N LEU A 144 19.26 2.79 19.29
CA LEU A 144 19.77 2.80 20.66
C LEU A 144 18.98 1.86 21.57
N PRO A 145 19.63 1.14 22.50
CA PRO A 145 18.91 0.31 23.46
C PRO A 145 17.90 1.14 24.28
N PRO A 146 16.71 0.58 24.57
CA PRO A 146 15.66 1.25 25.36
C PRO A 146 16.09 1.46 26.81
N ILE A 147 15.25 2.04 27.66
CA ILE A 147 15.48 2.37 29.09
C ILE A 147 16.54 3.46 29.35
N VAL A 148 17.73 3.38 28.74
CA VAL A 148 18.83 4.31 29.03
C VAL A 148 19.16 5.17 27.81
N PHE A 149 19.64 4.56 26.72
CA PHE A 149 20.23 5.32 25.62
C PHE A 149 19.20 5.98 24.71
N SER A 150 18.13 5.26 24.36
CA SER A 150 17.03 5.83 23.56
C SER A 150 16.31 6.98 24.32
N PRO A 151 15.96 6.83 25.62
CA PRO A 151 15.51 7.94 26.46
C PRO A 151 16.45 9.14 26.52
N LEU A 152 17.75 8.92 26.69
CA LEU A 152 18.73 10.01 26.72
C LEU A 152 18.77 10.77 25.39
N ALA A 153 18.74 10.06 24.26
CA ALA A 153 18.66 10.68 22.94
C ALA A 153 17.37 11.49 22.76
N ALA A 154 16.23 10.97 23.22
CA ALA A 154 14.95 11.67 23.16
C ALA A 154 14.96 12.95 24.01
N LEU A 155 15.54 12.92 25.21
CA LEU A 155 15.69 14.09 26.08
C LEU A 155 16.53 15.19 25.43
N ILE A 156 17.63 14.83 24.78
CA ILE A 156 18.53 15.77 24.10
C ILE A 156 17.85 16.42 22.89
N LEU A 157 17.08 15.65 22.11
CA LEU A 157 16.53 16.12 20.83
C LEU A 157 15.15 16.78 20.92
N GLU A 158 14.30 16.39 21.88
CA GLU A 158 12.89 16.84 21.96
C GLU A 158 12.61 17.76 23.16
N GLY A 159 13.53 17.80 24.14
CA GLY A 159 13.32 18.47 25.42
C GLY A 159 12.51 17.63 26.42
N PRO A 160 12.55 17.97 27.73
CA PRO A 160 12.14 17.07 28.81
C PRO A 160 10.68 16.64 28.76
N THR A 161 9.75 17.59 28.58
CA THR A 161 8.31 17.32 28.59
C THR A 161 7.87 16.50 27.37
N ARG A 162 8.30 16.90 26.17
CA ARG A 162 7.95 16.20 24.92
C ARG A 162 8.57 14.81 24.87
N ALA A 163 9.83 14.68 25.32
CA ALA A 163 10.50 13.41 25.42
C ALA A 163 9.76 12.46 26.37
N TYR A 164 9.27 12.94 27.52
CA TYR A 164 8.50 12.10 28.46
C TYR A 164 7.29 11.43 27.80
N HIS A 165 6.51 12.20 27.04
CA HIS A 165 5.35 11.68 26.31
C HIS A 165 5.77 10.72 25.20
N LEU A 166 6.76 11.11 24.41
CA LEU A 166 7.32 10.30 23.32
C LEU A 166 7.82 8.93 23.82
N MET A 167 8.54 8.92 24.94
CA MET A 167 9.13 7.71 25.54
C MET A 167 8.07 6.72 26.01
N ASN A 168 6.95 7.19 26.56
CA ASN A 168 5.85 6.34 26.98
C ASN A 168 5.04 5.83 25.76
N HIS A 169 4.71 6.69 24.78
CA HIS A 169 3.98 6.29 23.57
C HIS A 169 4.74 5.33 22.67
N ARG A 170 6.06 5.46 22.59
CA ARG A 170 6.94 4.60 21.79
C ARG A 170 7.49 3.39 22.55
N LEU A 171 7.14 3.24 23.83
CA LEU A 171 7.60 2.15 24.70
C LEU A 171 9.13 2.07 24.83
N PHE A 172 9.82 3.21 24.76
CA PHE A 172 11.27 3.28 25.05
C PHE A 172 11.54 3.24 26.55
N LEU A 173 10.66 3.86 27.33
CA LEU A 173 10.69 3.84 28.78
C LEU A 173 9.24 3.92 29.29
N PRO A 174 8.47 2.82 29.18
CA PRO A 174 7.09 2.78 29.64
C PRO A 174 7.06 2.75 31.17
N ILE A 175 6.64 3.85 31.78
CA ILE A 175 6.52 3.99 33.25
C ILE A 175 5.07 4.23 33.62
N ASP A 176 4.38 5.07 32.85
CA ASP A 176 3.03 5.49 33.18
C ASP A 176 1.96 4.61 32.50
N LYS A 177 1.15 3.97 33.34
CA LYS A 177 0.01 3.14 32.91
C LYS A 177 -1.08 3.94 32.20
N SER A 178 -1.13 5.26 32.38
CA SER A 178 -2.12 6.13 31.74
C SER A 178 -2.00 6.11 30.21
N TYR A 179 -0.81 5.83 29.68
CA TYR A 179 -0.53 5.68 28.26
C TYR A 179 -1.01 4.34 27.75
N GLN A 180 -0.85 3.27 28.55
CA GLN A 180 -1.14 1.88 28.19
C GLN A 180 -2.48 1.36 28.78
N LYS A 181 -3.54 2.19 28.78
CA LYS A 181 -4.82 1.87 29.44
C LYS A 181 -5.53 0.66 28.83
N ALA A 182 -5.45 0.46 27.51
CA ALA A 182 -6.16 -0.61 26.83
C ALA A 182 -5.50 -1.98 27.09
N ASN A 183 -4.20 -1.98 27.34
CA ASN A 183 -3.44 -3.20 27.63
C ASN A 183 -2.36 -2.94 28.71
N PRO A 184 -2.75 -2.88 29.99
CA PRO A 184 -1.81 -2.56 31.07
C PRO A 184 -0.73 -3.63 31.27
N ALA A 185 -0.93 -4.84 30.74
CA ALA A 185 0.05 -5.92 30.79
C ALA A 185 1.26 -5.70 29.87
N ILE A 186 1.19 -4.75 28.94
CA ILE A 186 2.28 -4.46 28.02
C ILE A 186 3.50 -3.87 28.74
N ILE A 187 3.30 -3.03 29.77
CA ILE A 187 4.40 -2.44 30.54
C ILE A 187 5.24 -3.53 31.23
N PRO A 188 4.67 -4.42 32.07
CA PRO A 188 5.46 -5.49 32.67
C PRO A 188 6.02 -6.47 31.64
N PHE A 189 5.33 -6.74 30.53
CA PHE A 189 5.90 -7.54 29.43
C PHE A 189 7.17 -6.90 28.85
N PHE A 190 7.17 -5.59 28.61
CA PHE A 190 8.35 -4.89 28.11
C PHE A 190 9.51 -4.93 29.11
N TRP A 191 9.24 -4.67 30.40
CA TRP A 191 10.28 -4.69 31.43
C TRP A 191 10.86 -6.07 31.73
N ILE A 192 10.02 -7.10 31.80
CA ILE A 192 10.43 -8.45 32.25
C ILE A 192 10.94 -9.30 31.08
N VAL A 193 10.40 -9.09 29.88
CA VAL A 193 10.67 -9.96 28.72
C VAL A 193 11.41 -9.19 27.63
N PHE A 194 10.81 -8.12 27.11
CA PHE A 194 11.30 -7.50 25.87
C PHE A 194 12.62 -6.76 26.03
N PHE A 195 12.77 -5.94 27.08
CA PHE A 195 14.01 -5.20 27.33
C PHE A 195 15.19 -6.11 27.67
N PRO A 196 15.08 -7.11 28.58
CA PRO A 196 16.17 -8.05 28.81
C PRO A 196 16.63 -8.77 27.55
N ILE A 197 15.69 -9.15 26.66
CA ILE A 197 15.99 -9.77 25.36
C ILE A 197 16.80 -8.82 24.45
N ILE A 198 16.37 -7.56 24.31
CA ILE A 198 17.09 -6.56 23.49
C ILE A 198 18.48 -6.26 24.07
N TYR A 199 18.57 -6.10 25.40
CA TYR A 199 19.83 -5.85 26.08
C TYR A 199 20.79 -7.04 25.95
N MET A 200 20.30 -8.27 26.08
CA MET A 200 21.13 -9.46 25.85
C MET A 200 21.69 -9.46 24.43
N GLY A 201 20.86 -9.20 23.42
CA GLY A 201 21.32 -9.09 22.03
C GLY A 201 22.38 -7.99 21.82
N SER A 202 22.22 -6.84 22.48
CA SER A 202 23.14 -5.69 22.36
C SER A 202 24.45 -5.93 23.10
N ILE A 203 24.38 -6.45 24.33
CA ILE A 203 25.55 -6.81 25.15
C ILE A 203 26.35 -7.91 24.46
N SER A 204 25.71 -8.89 23.82
CA SER A 204 26.42 -9.93 23.07
C SER A 204 27.27 -9.36 21.93
N VAL A 205 26.79 -8.32 21.23
CA VAL A 205 27.59 -7.63 20.19
C VAL A 205 28.77 -6.87 20.80
N VAL A 206 28.55 -6.17 21.92
CA VAL A 206 29.62 -5.45 22.63
C VAL A 206 30.68 -6.41 23.18
N LEU A 207 30.27 -7.52 23.80
CA LEU A 207 31.17 -8.55 24.31
C LEU A 207 31.98 -9.19 23.18
N PHE A 208 31.35 -9.49 22.05
CA PHE A 208 32.04 -9.98 20.87
C PHE A 208 33.06 -8.97 20.33
N ALA A 209 32.70 -7.68 20.29
CA ALA A 209 33.60 -6.62 19.81
C ALA A 209 34.79 -6.39 20.75
N THR A 210 34.59 -6.48 22.06
CA THR A 210 35.62 -6.27 23.08
C THR A 210 36.56 -7.46 23.24
N HIS A 211 36.05 -8.69 23.20
CA HIS A 211 36.84 -9.93 23.35
C HIS A 211 37.12 -10.58 21.99
N ARG A 212 37.25 -9.75 20.95
CA ARG A 212 37.35 -10.23 19.55
C ARG A 212 38.51 -11.20 19.36
N GLU A 213 39.67 -10.93 19.94
CA GLU A 213 40.88 -11.76 19.75
C GLU A 213 40.70 -13.19 20.29
N GLU A 214 40.04 -13.33 21.45
CA GLU A 214 39.77 -14.63 22.08
C GLU A 214 38.64 -15.41 21.37
N LEU A 215 37.67 -14.68 20.79
CA LEU A 215 36.44 -15.27 20.24
C LEU A 215 36.46 -15.46 18.72
N ARG A 216 37.41 -14.85 17.99
CA ARG A 216 37.46 -14.84 16.51
C ARG A 216 37.45 -16.22 15.87
N ASN A 217 38.00 -17.23 16.54
CA ASN A 217 38.06 -18.61 16.04
C ASN A 217 36.92 -19.50 16.58
N LYS A 218 35.97 -18.92 17.32
CA LYS A 218 34.85 -19.65 17.93
C LYS A 218 33.50 -19.13 17.45
N ILE A 219 33.39 -17.82 17.23
CA ILE A 219 32.19 -17.12 16.78
C ILE A 219 32.52 -16.39 15.47
N ASP A 220 31.71 -16.65 14.43
CA ASP A 220 31.93 -16.05 13.13
C ASP A 220 31.53 -14.56 13.11
N THR A 221 32.49 -13.70 12.75
CA THR A 221 32.30 -12.24 12.66
C THR A 221 31.20 -11.86 11.67
N TRP A 222 31.07 -12.59 10.56
CA TRP A 222 30.11 -12.30 9.51
C TRP A 222 28.68 -12.59 9.94
N GLU A 223 28.52 -13.60 10.79
CA GLU A 223 27.24 -13.93 11.38
C GLU A 223 26.74 -12.81 12.30
N VAL A 224 27.64 -12.27 13.15
CA VAL A 224 27.35 -11.11 14.01
C VAL A 224 27.00 -9.89 13.19
N PHE A 225 27.79 -9.60 12.15
CA PHE A 225 27.56 -8.48 11.24
C PHE A 225 26.17 -8.55 10.60
N LEU A 226 25.78 -9.70 10.04
CA LEU A 226 24.48 -9.85 9.37
C LEU A 226 23.30 -9.84 10.33
N ALA A 227 23.47 -10.39 11.54
CA ALA A 227 22.46 -10.32 12.58
C ALA A 227 22.20 -8.85 12.98
N TYR A 228 23.26 -8.05 13.12
CA TYR A 228 23.14 -6.62 13.41
C TYR A 228 22.63 -5.80 12.22
N PHE A 229 23.02 -6.16 10.99
CA PHE A 229 22.47 -5.50 9.81
C PHE A 229 20.97 -5.75 9.66
N ALA A 230 20.48 -6.96 9.99
CA ALA A 230 19.05 -7.24 10.07
C ALA A 230 18.33 -6.36 11.11
N PHE A 231 18.97 -6.10 12.26
CA PHE A 231 18.48 -5.16 13.27
C PHE A 231 18.35 -3.73 12.71
N LEU A 232 19.39 -3.23 12.01
CA LEU A 232 19.35 -1.92 11.37
C LEU A 232 18.23 -1.81 10.32
N CYS A 233 18.08 -2.81 9.46
CA CYS A 233 16.99 -2.87 8.48
C CYS A 233 15.61 -2.88 9.17
N ARG A 234 15.45 -3.64 10.25
CA ARG A 234 14.21 -3.66 11.02
C ARG A 234 13.90 -2.28 11.61
N ASN A 235 14.90 -1.59 12.16
CA ASN A 235 14.72 -0.25 12.71
C ASN A 235 14.46 0.81 11.64
N ALA A 236 15.02 0.64 10.44
CA ALA A 236 14.69 1.46 9.28
C ALA A 236 13.21 1.34 8.92
N ILE A 237 12.65 0.13 8.93
CA ILE A 237 11.21 -0.10 8.73
C ILE A 237 10.37 0.62 9.79
N LEU A 238 10.76 0.56 11.07
CA LEU A 238 10.04 1.29 12.11
C LEU A 238 10.17 2.82 11.97
N SER A 239 11.31 3.30 11.52
CA SER A 239 11.56 4.74 11.34
C SER A 239 10.82 5.32 10.15
N ILE A 240 10.63 4.54 9.09
CA ILE A 240 9.79 4.89 7.93
C ILE A 240 8.35 5.21 8.36
N LYS A 241 7.81 4.50 9.36
CA LYS A 241 6.47 4.79 9.91
C LYS A 241 6.36 6.26 10.31
N TYR A 242 7.27 6.75 11.15
CA TYR A 242 7.28 8.13 11.65
C TYR A 242 7.67 9.15 10.58
N ALA A 243 8.48 8.76 9.60
CA ALA A 243 8.81 9.60 8.46
C ALA A 243 7.59 9.94 7.57
N TYR A 244 6.55 9.08 7.59
CA TYR A 244 5.29 9.25 6.87
C TYR A 244 4.13 9.62 7.81
N TYR A 245 4.40 10.05 9.03
CA TYR A 245 3.36 10.61 9.90
C TYR A 245 3.08 12.06 9.53
N GLY A 246 1.80 12.44 9.55
CA GLY A 246 1.41 13.84 9.44
C GLY A 246 1.90 14.66 10.63
N GLN A 247 1.96 15.98 10.50
CA GLN A 247 2.39 16.85 11.62
C GLN A 247 1.52 16.66 12.87
N GLU A 248 0.21 16.53 12.70
CA GLU A 248 -0.73 16.24 13.79
C GLU A 248 -0.42 14.92 14.49
N GLU A 249 -0.09 13.87 13.72
CA GLU A 249 0.23 12.56 14.29
C GLU A 249 1.55 12.62 15.07
N LEU A 250 2.55 13.33 14.54
CA LEU A 250 3.83 13.54 15.22
C LEU A 250 3.65 14.34 16.52
N GLU A 251 2.86 15.41 16.50
CA GLU A 251 2.56 16.22 17.68
C GLU A 251 1.73 15.45 18.70
N GLY A 252 0.78 14.61 18.25
CA GLY A 252 -0.01 13.74 19.10
C GLY A 252 0.86 12.75 19.89
N VAL A 253 1.85 12.13 19.24
CA VAL A 253 2.82 11.24 19.91
C VAL A 253 3.73 11.98 20.90
N ARG A 254 3.88 13.30 20.76
CA ARG A 254 4.67 14.17 21.66
C ARG A 254 3.82 14.82 22.76
N SER A 255 2.52 14.55 22.80
CA SER A 255 1.55 15.17 23.71
C SER A 255 1.12 14.20 24.83
N PRO A 256 0.66 14.72 25.98
CA PRO A 256 0.20 13.89 27.09
C PRO A 256 -0.98 12.98 26.71
N ALA A 257 -1.05 11.81 27.33
CA ALA A 257 -2.29 11.01 27.32
C ALA A 257 -3.43 11.84 27.94
N PRO A 258 -4.69 11.75 27.45
CA PRO A 258 -5.25 10.70 26.60
C PRO A 258 -5.40 11.06 25.11
N ASP A 259 -4.86 12.19 24.63
CA ASP A 259 -5.07 12.65 23.24
C ASP A 259 -4.60 11.65 22.18
N TRP A 260 -3.55 10.89 22.51
CA TRP A 260 -3.07 9.74 21.75
C TRP A 260 -3.27 8.48 22.60
N THR A 261 -4.13 7.56 22.17
CA THR A 261 -4.42 6.33 22.93
C THR A 261 -3.70 5.13 22.33
N ASP A 262 -3.54 4.04 23.09
CA ASP A 262 -3.06 2.76 22.56
C ASP A 262 -3.85 2.28 21.36
N SER A 263 -5.17 2.48 21.40
CA SER A 263 -6.05 2.16 20.28
C SER A 263 -5.61 2.93 19.04
N HIS A 264 -5.39 4.24 19.17
CA HIS A 264 -4.89 5.07 18.07
C HIS A 264 -3.51 4.61 17.56
N GLN A 265 -2.58 4.32 18.47
CA GLN A 265 -1.26 3.80 18.12
C GLN A 265 -1.37 2.46 17.37
N SER A 266 -2.22 1.55 17.84
CA SER A 266 -2.44 0.24 17.24
C SER A 266 -3.06 0.32 15.84
N ARG A 267 -4.01 1.24 15.64
CA ARG A 267 -4.65 1.53 14.35
C ARG A 267 -3.63 1.96 13.30
N LYS A 268 -2.64 2.76 13.70
CA LYS A 268 -1.60 3.26 12.79
C LYS A 268 -0.44 2.27 12.53
N LEU A 269 -0.46 1.08 13.13
CA LEU A 269 0.54 0.04 12.89
C LEU A 269 0.16 -0.86 11.70
N ILE A 270 1.13 -1.10 10.81
CA ILE A 270 0.93 -2.01 9.68
C ILE A 270 0.75 -3.47 10.14
N GLY A 271 1.44 -3.86 11.21
CA GLY A 271 1.36 -5.22 11.77
C GLY A 271 0.13 -5.51 12.64
N ALA A 272 -0.64 -4.48 13.00
CA ALA A 272 -1.85 -4.57 13.82
C ALA A 272 -3.05 -3.96 13.07
N GLY A 273 -3.24 -2.64 13.16
CA GLY A 273 -4.31 -1.90 12.50
C GLY A 273 -4.55 -2.25 11.04
N TRP A 274 -3.53 -2.01 10.21
CA TRP A 274 -3.65 -2.20 8.76
C TRP A 274 -3.71 -3.68 8.32
N ARG A 275 -3.30 -4.58 9.22
CA ARG A 275 -3.40 -6.01 9.00
C ARG A 275 -4.85 -6.47 9.07
N TYR A 276 -5.63 -5.91 10.00
CA TYR A 276 -7.04 -6.23 10.22
C TYR A 276 -7.90 -4.97 10.21
N PRO A 277 -8.00 -4.26 9.07
CA PRO A 277 -8.57 -2.92 9.06
C PRO A 277 -10.06 -2.88 9.44
N LEU A 278 -10.79 -3.98 9.24
CA LEU A 278 -12.20 -4.09 9.61
C LEU A 278 -12.43 -4.44 11.09
N GLU A 279 -11.40 -4.89 11.82
CA GLU A 279 -11.50 -5.15 13.26
C GLU A 279 -11.36 -3.86 14.09
N HIS A 280 -10.80 -2.82 13.48
CA HIS A 280 -10.62 -1.51 14.09
C HIS A 280 -11.77 -0.58 13.72
N GLU A 281 -12.42 -0.02 14.74
CA GLU A 281 -13.54 0.90 14.57
C GLU A 281 -13.18 2.04 13.62
N ASN A 282 -14.01 2.20 12.59
CA ASN A 282 -13.98 3.25 11.57
C ASN A 282 -12.63 3.44 10.85
N LEU A 283 -11.70 2.47 10.87
CA LEU A 283 -10.38 2.65 10.24
C LEU A 283 -10.48 2.76 8.71
N VAL A 284 -11.33 1.96 8.07
CA VAL A 284 -11.53 2.06 6.61
C VAL A 284 -12.23 3.37 6.25
N GLU A 285 -13.18 3.77 7.08
CA GLU A 285 -14.02 4.94 6.90
C GLU A 285 -13.22 6.24 7.06
N ASP A 286 -12.34 6.31 8.08
CA ASP A 286 -11.43 7.42 8.32
C ASP A 286 -10.41 7.57 7.18
N GLU A 287 -9.81 6.46 6.73
CA GLU A 287 -8.82 6.48 5.64
C GLU A 287 -9.48 6.78 4.27
N LEU A 288 -10.78 6.51 4.13
CA LEU A 288 -11.56 6.89 2.95
C LEU A 288 -11.95 8.38 2.97
N ALA A 289 -12.24 8.93 4.16
CA ALA A 289 -12.43 10.37 4.34
C ALA A 289 -11.12 11.14 4.08
N GLU A 290 -10.01 10.65 4.60
CA GLU A 290 -8.68 11.23 4.36
C GLU A 290 -8.29 11.19 2.87
N ALA A 291 -8.62 10.10 2.17
CA ALA A 291 -8.42 10.00 0.73
C ALA A 291 -9.21 11.06 -0.05
N GLN A 292 -10.46 11.32 0.33
CA GLN A 292 -11.31 12.37 -0.26
C GLN A 292 -10.73 13.77 -0.03
N ASP A 293 -10.25 14.04 1.19
CA ASP A 293 -9.59 15.31 1.54
C ASP A 293 -8.28 15.53 0.78
N LEU A 294 -7.51 14.47 0.57
CA LEU A 294 -6.21 14.51 -0.11
C LEU A 294 -6.35 14.88 -1.58
N ILE A 295 -7.34 14.30 -2.28
CA ILE A 295 -7.57 14.54 -3.71
C ILE A 295 -8.54 15.69 -4.00
N ASP A 296 -9.11 16.29 -2.94
CA ASP A 296 -10.08 17.37 -2.96
C ASP A 296 -11.38 17.01 -3.72
N VAL A 297 -12.01 15.90 -3.30
CA VAL A 297 -13.22 15.32 -3.92
C VAL A 297 -14.25 14.96 -2.86
N ASN A 298 -15.54 15.16 -3.17
CA ASN A 298 -16.65 14.66 -2.36
C ASN A 298 -17.42 13.56 -3.12
N LEU A 299 -17.31 12.30 -2.67
CA LEU A 299 -18.02 11.16 -3.26
C LEU A 299 -19.51 11.10 -2.92
N GLY A 300 -19.99 11.86 -1.94
CA GLY A 300 -21.40 11.90 -1.57
C GLY A 300 -22.28 12.66 -2.56
N ALA A 301 -21.69 13.52 -3.39
CA ALA A 301 -22.38 14.30 -4.43
C ALA A 301 -22.67 13.53 -5.74
N PRO A 302 -21.74 12.74 -6.31
CA PRO A 302 -22.02 11.94 -7.51
C PRO A 302 -22.74 10.63 -7.18
N SER A 303 -23.60 10.20 -8.11
CA SER A 303 -24.37 8.95 -8.01
C SER A 303 -24.27 8.14 -9.30
N PHE A 304 -24.30 6.82 -9.14
CA PHE A 304 -24.36 5.86 -10.23
C PHE A 304 -25.80 5.48 -10.52
N LYS A 305 -26.23 5.66 -11.75
CA LYS A 305 -27.48 5.12 -12.26
C LYS A 305 -27.27 3.64 -12.63
N VAL A 306 -28.01 2.78 -11.95
CA VAL A 306 -27.88 1.32 -12.04
C VAL A 306 -28.85 0.80 -13.08
N HIS A 307 -28.38 -0.06 -13.97
CA HIS A 307 -29.21 -0.60 -15.07
C HIS A 307 -30.43 -1.40 -14.58
N CYS A 308 -30.34 -2.06 -13.42
CA CYS A 308 -31.40 -2.89 -12.88
C CYS A 308 -32.06 -2.21 -11.67
N SER A 309 -33.29 -1.74 -11.83
CA SER A 309 -34.07 -1.11 -10.74
C SER A 309 -34.24 -2.01 -9.52
N LYS A 310 -34.32 -3.34 -9.70
CA LYS A 310 -34.34 -4.29 -8.58
C LYS A 310 -33.03 -4.27 -7.79
N ALA A 311 -31.89 -4.25 -8.49
CA ALA A 311 -30.59 -4.13 -7.85
C ALA A 311 -30.43 -2.77 -7.14
N ALA A 312 -30.88 -1.68 -7.75
CA ALA A 312 -30.86 -0.35 -7.13
C ALA A 312 -31.70 -0.30 -5.85
N ALA A 313 -32.94 -0.80 -5.90
CA ALA A 313 -33.85 -0.84 -4.75
C ALA A 313 -33.29 -1.68 -3.61
N PHE A 314 -32.62 -2.80 -3.93
CA PHE A 314 -31.94 -3.63 -2.94
C PHE A 314 -30.76 -2.87 -2.30
N LEU A 315 -29.86 -2.31 -3.12
CA LEU A 315 -28.70 -1.57 -2.66
C LEU A 315 -29.07 -0.40 -1.74
N ARG A 316 -30.14 0.34 -2.06
CA ARG A 316 -30.64 1.47 -1.26
C ARG A 316 -31.14 1.07 0.13
N LYS A 317 -31.58 -0.19 0.30
CA LYS A 317 -32.04 -0.73 1.59
C LYS A 317 -30.93 -1.46 2.35
N PHE A 318 -29.76 -1.61 1.75
CA PHE A 318 -28.67 -2.39 2.31
C PHE A 318 -28.09 -1.70 3.55
N ASP A 319 -28.00 -2.44 4.64
CA ASP A 319 -27.46 -1.93 5.91
C ASP A 319 -25.93 -1.73 5.81
N CYS A 320 -25.51 -0.49 5.98
CA CYS A 320 -24.12 -0.05 5.84
C CYS A 320 -23.78 1.08 6.82
N HIS A 321 -22.52 1.53 6.80
CA HIS A 321 -22.08 2.63 7.64
C HIS A 321 -22.89 3.91 7.37
N GLU A 322 -23.16 4.69 8.43
CA GLU A 322 -24.13 5.80 8.37
C GLU A 322 -23.74 6.89 7.36
N ASP A 323 -22.44 7.16 7.25
CA ASP A 323 -21.89 8.16 6.32
C ASP A 323 -21.83 7.67 4.85
N TYR A 324 -21.99 6.36 4.61
CA TYR A 324 -21.79 5.74 3.31
C TYR A 324 -23.04 5.05 2.79
N LYS A 325 -24.23 5.58 3.10
CA LYS A 325 -25.50 5.02 2.61
C LYS A 325 -25.64 5.08 1.09
N ALA A 326 -26.26 4.05 0.55
CA ALA A 326 -26.61 3.97 -0.88
C ALA A 326 -27.69 4.98 -1.26
N ASP A 327 -28.63 5.23 -0.34
CA ASP A 327 -29.65 6.25 -0.49
C ASP A 327 -29.12 7.64 -0.09
N ASN A 328 -29.51 8.64 -0.87
CA ASN A 328 -29.26 10.03 -0.57
C ASN A 328 -30.52 10.81 -0.96
N LYS A 329 -30.80 11.94 -0.28
CA LYS A 329 -31.98 12.78 -0.54
C LYS A 329 -32.07 13.27 -1.99
N HIS A 330 -30.96 13.22 -2.71
CA HIS A 330 -30.81 13.73 -4.08
C HIS A 330 -30.79 12.62 -5.15
N ASN A 331 -30.75 11.35 -4.75
CA ASN A 331 -30.63 10.23 -5.68
C ASN A 331 -32.00 9.74 -6.15
N GLY A 332 -32.17 9.57 -7.47
CA GLY A 332 -33.34 8.92 -8.07
C GLY A 332 -33.49 7.45 -7.62
N GLU A 333 -34.65 6.83 -7.86
CA GLU A 333 -34.93 5.45 -7.41
C GLU A 333 -33.95 4.40 -7.99
N ASP A 334 -33.48 4.64 -9.22
CA ASP A 334 -32.49 3.81 -9.91
C ASP A 334 -31.03 4.21 -9.64
N GLU A 335 -30.79 5.16 -8.74
CA GLU A 335 -29.46 5.69 -8.46
C GLU A 335 -28.93 5.29 -7.09
N VAL A 336 -27.61 5.08 -7.03
CA VAL A 336 -26.86 4.70 -5.82
C VAL A 336 -25.67 5.63 -5.64
N SER A 337 -25.42 6.08 -4.41
CA SER A 337 -24.30 6.96 -4.08
C SER A 337 -22.94 6.36 -4.48
N ALA A 338 -22.06 7.17 -5.08
CA ALA A 338 -20.71 6.71 -5.39
C ALA A 338 -19.90 6.41 -4.11
N ALA A 339 -20.13 7.16 -3.04
CA ALA A 339 -19.51 6.92 -1.73
C ALA A 339 -19.81 5.52 -1.21
N PHE A 340 -21.06 5.07 -1.32
CA PHE A 340 -21.46 3.70 -0.96
C PHE A 340 -20.72 2.66 -1.80
N VAL A 341 -20.67 2.84 -3.12
CA VAL A 341 -20.02 1.88 -4.02
C VAL A 341 -18.53 1.75 -3.69
N VAL A 342 -17.86 2.87 -3.44
CA VAL A 342 -16.44 2.91 -3.04
C VAL A 342 -16.20 2.22 -1.71
N HIS A 343 -16.99 2.57 -0.71
CA HIS A 343 -16.92 1.96 0.59
C HIS A 343 -17.06 0.43 0.54
N GLN A 344 -18.03 -0.09 -0.22
CA GLN A 344 -18.24 -1.55 -0.32
C GLN A 344 -17.09 -2.29 -0.99
N PHE A 345 -16.55 -1.79 -2.11
CA PHE A 345 -15.42 -2.51 -2.74
C PHE A 345 -14.14 -2.41 -1.91
N VAL A 346 -13.92 -1.32 -1.18
CA VAL A 346 -12.77 -1.20 -0.28
C VAL A 346 -12.94 -2.22 0.85
N ARG A 347 -14.09 -2.24 1.55
CA ARG A 347 -14.34 -3.22 2.61
C ARG A 347 -14.21 -4.65 2.11
N MET A 348 -14.73 -4.97 0.93
CA MET A 348 -14.62 -6.31 0.34
C MET A 348 -13.20 -6.68 -0.13
N SER A 349 -12.38 -5.69 -0.50
CA SER A 349 -10.98 -5.92 -0.88
C SER A 349 -10.07 -6.03 0.34
N PHE A 350 -10.42 -5.36 1.43
CA PHE A 350 -9.66 -5.32 2.67
C PHE A 350 -10.19 -6.28 3.76
N SER A 351 -11.24 -7.05 3.47
CA SER A 351 -11.74 -8.17 4.28
C SER A 351 -10.97 -9.48 4.08
N ASP A 352 -10.07 -9.53 3.10
CA ASP A 352 -9.19 -10.67 2.92
C ASP A 352 -8.18 -10.70 4.08
N ASP A 353 -8.43 -11.57 5.06
CA ASP A 353 -7.53 -11.73 6.19
C ASP A 353 -6.26 -12.49 5.78
N ILE A 354 -5.13 -12.09 6.37
CA ILE A 354 -3.93 -12.91 6.36
C ILE A 354 -4.27 -14.24 7.06
N PRO A 355 -4.09 -15.41 6.40
CA PRO A 355 -4.48 -16.70 6.96
C PRO A 355 -3.87 -16.90 8.36
N PHE A 356 -4.71 -17.28 9.34
CA PHE A 356 -4.26 -17.49 10.72
C PHE A 356 -3.05 -18.45 10.81
N GLY A 357 -3.07 -19.52 10.00
CA GLY A 357 -1.97 -20.48 9.90
C GLY A 357 -0.66 -19.86 9.37
N PHE A 358 -0.73 -18.85 8.52
CA PHE A 358 0.46 -18.17 8.03
C PHE A 358 1.19 -17.45 9.17
N ASN A 359 0.47 -16.77 10.07
CA ASN A 359 1.10 -16.00 11.14
C ASN A 359 1.55 -16.85 12.33
N ALA A 360 0.70 -17.76 12.81
CA ALA A 360 1.06 -18.58 13.96
C ALA A 360 2.14 -19.61 13.61
N PHE A 361 2.08 -20.19 12.39
CA PHE A 361 3.02 -21.21 11.96
C PHE A 361 4.14 -20.64 11.09
N ILE A 362 3.86 -20.10 9.91
CA ILE A 362 4.91 -19.76 8.93
C ILE A 362 5.77 -18.57 9.41
N ALA A 363 5.16 -17.47 9.82
CA ALA A 363 5.88 -16.24 10.17
C ALA A 363 6.69 -16.32 11.48
N ASN A 364 6.49 -17.36 12.29
CA ASN A 364 7.25 -17.57 13.53
C ASN A 364 8.13 -18.83 13.46
N TRP A 365 7.61 -19.97 13.01
CA TRP A 365 8.39 -21.21 12.97
C TRP A 365 9.48 -21.18 11.90
N VAL A 366 9.23 -20.62 10.72
CA VAL A 366 10.27 -20.54 9.69
C VAL A 366 11.45 -19.70 10.18
N PRO A 367 11.26 -18.47 10.69
CA PRO A 367 12.33 -17.71 11.34
C PRO A 367 13.00 -18.42 12.51
N PHE A 368 12.24 -19.13 13.35
CA PHE A 368 12.80 -19.87 14.48
C PHE A 368 13.75 -20.98 14.00
N LEU A 369 13.29 -21.82 13.06
CA LEU A 369 14.09 -22.90 12.49
C LEU A 369 15.34 -22.35 11.79
N MET A 370 15.20 -21.25 11.03
CA MET A 370 16.33 -20.56 10.42
C MET A 370 17.31 -19.98 11.42
N ALA A 371 16.82 -19.45 12.55
CA ALA A 371 17.68 -18.94 13.60
C ALA A 371 18.41 -20.05 14.36
N GLN A 372 17.86 -21.27 14.42
CA GLN A 372 18.53 -22.44 15.00
C GLN A 372 19.48 -23.13 14.03
N PHE A 373 19.27 -22.96 12.73
CA PHE A 373 20.00 -23.65 11.68
C PHE A 373 21.54 -23.56 11.82
N PRO A 374 22.15 -22.40 12.15
CA PRO A 374 23.59 -22.35 12.36
C PRO A 374 24.08 -23.19 13.54
N ASN A 375 23.28 -23.29 14.62
CA ASN A 375 23.61 -24.07 15.81
C ASN A 375 23.57 -25.57 15.50
N TRP A 376 22.62 -26.02 14.66
CA TRP A 376 22.53 -27.41 14.21
C TRP A 376 23.73 -27.82 13.35
N ILE A 377 24.19 -26.94 12.45
CA ILE A 377 25.39 -27.21 11.66
C ILE A 377 26.61 -27.36 12.56
N ARG A 378 26.79 -26.46 13.54
CA ARG A 378 27.88 -26.56 14.51
C ARG A 378 27.88 -27.89 15.25
N PHE A 379 26.71 -28.29 15.75
CA PHE A 379 26.53 -29.58 16.41
C PHE A 379 26.88 -30.76 15.48
N SER A 380 26.45 -30.73 14.22
CA SER A 380 26.75 -31.78 13.24
C SER A 380 28.25 -31.91 12.91
N LYS A 381 29.03 -30.85 13.14
CA LYS A 381 30.49 -30.80 12.95
C LYS A 381 31.27 -31.11 14.24
N GLY A 382 30.59 -31.63 15.27
CA GLY A 382 31.22 -32.03 16.54
C GLY A 382 31.53 -30.87 17.49
N GLN A 383 31.09 -29.64 17.19
CA GLN A 383 31.27 -28.48 18.06
C GLN A 383 30.07 -28.30 19.00
N ALA A 384 30.29 -27.65 20.15
CA ALA A 384 29.20 -27.24 21.02
C ALA A 384 28.25 -26.25 20.30
N ALA A 385 26.97 -26.59 20.25
CA ALA A 385 25.94 -25.83 19.52
C ALA A 385 25.83 -24.36 19.98
N PHE A 386 26.07 -24.11 21.26
CA PHE A 386 26.02 -22.79 21.90
C PHE A 386 27.38 -22.41 22.50
N GLY A 387 28.49 -22.99 22.03
CA GLY A 387 29.82 -22.76 22.61
C GLY A 387 30.07 -23.51 23.93
N GLU A 388 31.32 -23.47 24.37
CA GLU A 388 31.82 -24.28 25.48
C GLU A 388 31.78 -23.49 26.80
N ASN A 389 32.33 -22.27 26.74
CA ASN A 389 32.45 -21.38 27.89
C ASN A 389 31.17 -20.57 28.15
N HIS A 390 31.01 -20.07 29.38
CA HIS A 390 29.85 -19.25 29.76
C HIS A 390 29.71 -17.98 28.89
N LEU A 391 30.83 -17.35 28.53
CA LEU A 391 30.85 -16.18 27.64
C LEU A 391 30.31 -16.53 26.24
N GLU A 392 30.77 -17.63 25.65
CA GLU A 392 30.31 -18.08 24.34
C GLU A 392 28.82 -18.43 24.36
N LYS A 393 28.36 -19.15 25.39
CA LYS A 393 26.94 -19.48 25.61
C LYS A 393 26.07 -18.24 25.64
N PHE A 394 26.52 -17.20 26.34
CA PHE A 394 25.80 -15.93 26.39
C PHE A 394 25.75 -15.25 25.02
N ILE A 395 26.88 -15.19 24.30
CA ILE A 395 26.93 -14.56 22.97
C ILE A 395 26.05 -15.32 21.97
N PHE A 396 26.13 -16.65 21.92
CA PHE A 396 25.28 -17.47 21.05
C PHE A 396 23.80 -17.37 21.39
N ALA A 397 23.43 -17.26 22.66
CA ALA A 397 22.05 -16.99 23.06
C ALA A 397 21.58 -15.62 22.52
N GLY A 398 22.38 -14.56 22.71
CA GLY A 398 22.07 -13.23 22.18
C GLY A 398 22.00 -13.19 20.64
N LEU A 399 22.90 -13.89 19.95
CA LEU A 399 22.85 -14.03 18.49
C LEU A 399 21.61 -14.78 18.06
N PHE A 400 21.25 -15.91 18.68
CA PHE A 400 20.02 -16.63 18.38
C PHE A 400 18.79 -15.72 18.48
N ILE A 401 18.69 -14.95 19.57
CA ILE A 401 17.60 -13.98 19.76
C ILE A 401 17.57 -12.95 18.63
N ASN A 402 18.70 -12.33 18.30
CA ASN A 402 18.79 -11.33 17.24
C ASN A 402 18.41 -11.95 15.87
N ARG A 403 18.93 -13.15 15.57
CA ARG A 403 18.64 -13.89 14.35
C ARG A 403 17.14 -14.18 14.20
N PHE A 404 16.49 -14.60 15.28
CA PHE A 404 15.07 -14.93 15.29
C PHE A 404 14.19 -13.67 15.23
N MET A 405 14.35 -12.75 16.18
CA MET A 405 13.46 -11.60 16.36
C MET A 405 13.45 -10.67 15.15
N PHE A 406 14.64 -10.33 14.63
CA PHE A 406 14.73 -9.36 13.55
C PHE A 406 14.35 -9.97 12.21
N PHE A 407 14.73 -11.22 11.95
CA PHE A 407 14.30 -11.89 10.72
C PHE A 407 12.80 -12.15 10.69
N ALA A 408 12.19 -12.58 11.80
CA ALA A 408 10.75 -12.78 11.88
C ALA A 408 9.98 -11.49 11.53
N GLN A 409 10.46 -10.35 12.02
CA GLN A 409 9.85 -9.05 11.71
C GLN A 409 10.06 -8.64 10.26
N LEU A 410 11.28 -8.77 9.70
CA LEU A 410 11.54 -8.49 8.28
C LEU A 410 10.65 -9.34 7.37
N PHE A 411 10.53 -10.64 7.67
CA PHE A 411 9.67 -11.56 6.92
C PHE A 411 8.19 -11.17 7.01
N LEU A 412 7.71 -10.83 8.22
CA LEU A 412 6.33 -10.38 8.43
C LEU A 412 6.02 -9.10 7.63
N PHE A 413 6.89 -8.10 7.66
CA PHE A 413 6.69 -6.86 6.90
C PHE A 413 6.72 -7.09 5.39
N GLY A 414 7.61 -7.97 4.91
CA GLY A 414 7.66 -8.36 3.50
C GLY A 414 6.36 -9.03 3.04
N TYR A 415 5.80 -9.93 3.86
CA TYR A 415 4.55 -10.58 3.52
C TYR A 415 3.35 -9.62 3.55
N ILE A 416 3.25 -8.74 4.55
CA ILE A 416 2.18 -7.75 4.63
C ILE A 416 2.22 -6.82 3.40
N ALA A 417 3.42 -6.47 2.93
CA ALA A 417 3.58 -5.68 1.71
C ALA A 417 2.97 -6.36 0.48
N VAL A 418 3.31 -7.64 0.25
CA VAL A 418 2.74 -8.45 -0.85
C VAL A 418 1.22 -8.50 -0.76
N HIS A 419 0.72 -8.77 0.45
CA HIS A 419 -0.71 -8.87 0.70
C HIS A 419 -1.44 -7.55 0.42
N ASP A 420 -0.86 -6.42 0.79
CA ASP A 420 -1.46 -5.10 0.56
C ASP A 420 -1.56 -4.74 -0.93
N PHE A 421 -0.50 -4.98 -1.70
CA PHE A 421 -0.55 -4.79 -3.16
C PHE A 421 -1.67 -5.62 -3.79
N ASN A 422 -1.88 -6.85 -3.31
CA ASN A 422 -2.97 -7.70 -3.79
C ASN A 422 -4.35 -7.14 -3.42
N ARG A 423 -4.56 -6.66 -2.18
CA ARG A 423 -5.81 -6.01 -1.76
C ARG A 423 -6.15 -4.79 -2.62
N ARG A 424 -5.18 -3.91 -2.86
CA ARG A 424 -5.33 -2.74 -3.74
C ARG A 424 -5.62 -3.15 -5.18
N ARG A 425 -4.97 -4.20 -5.67
CA ARG A 425 -5.24 -4.74 -7.01
C ARG A 425 -6.66 -5.29 -7.13
N LYS A 426 -7.16 -5.99 -6.10
CA LYS A 426 -8.55 -6.49 -6.04
C LYS A 426 -9.54 -5.33 -6.08
N CYS A 427 -9.30 -4.29 -5.29
CA CYS A 427 -10.06 -3.04 -5.27
C CYS A 427 -10.16 -2.40 -6.67
N MET A 428 -9.01 -2.18 -7.32
CA MET A 428 -8.98 -1.62 -8.67
C MET A 428 -9.62 -2.54 -9.72
N LYS A 429 -9.52 -3.87 -9.58
CA LYS A 429 -10.20 -4.82 -10.47
C LYS A 429 -11.71 -4.75 -10.36
N PHE A 430 -12.27 -4.55 -9.16
CA PHE A 430 -13.71 -4.36 -8.99
C PHE A 430 -14.19 -3.14 -9.78
N LEU A 431 -13.48 -2.03 -9.66
CA LEU A 431 -13.81 -0.78 -10.35
C LEU A 431 -13.80 -0.91 -11.89
N GLY A 432 -12.92 -1.75 -12.45
CA GLY A 432 -12.95 -2.05 -13.89
C GLY A 432 -14.04 -3.05 -14.29
N LYS A 433 -14.40 -3.99 -13.41
CA LYS A 433 -15.43 -5.00 -13.69
C LYS A 433 -16.85 -4.45 -13.66
N ILE A 434 -17.14 -3.48 -12.79
CA ILE A 434 -18.49 -2.87 -12.72
C ILE A 434 -18.87 -2.15 -14.03
N THR A 435 -17.89 -1.71 -14.82
CA THR A 435 -18.12 -1.03 -16.10
C THR A 435 -18.18 -1.98 -17.30
N GLN A 436 -17.95 -3.28 -17.10
CA GLN A 436 -17.97 -4.28 -18.16
C GLN A 436 -19.18 -5.19 -18.01
N TYR A 437 -19.87 -5.50 -19.10
CA TYR A 437 -20.98 -6.45 -19.07
C TYR A 437 -20.47 -7.89 -18.80
N PRO A 438 -21.10 -8.69 -17.91
CA PRO A 438 -22.40 -8.48 -17.25
C PRO A 438 -22.35 -7.75 -15.89
N GLY A 439 -21.21 -7.20 -15.50
CA GLY A 439 -21.00 -6.55 -14.20
C GLY A 439 -20.59 -7.52 -13.09
N VAL A 440 -20.56 -7.02 -11.85
CA VAL A 440 -20.15 -7.76 -10.66
C VAL A 440 -21.39 -8.34 -9.96
N LEU A 441 -21.33 -9.58 -9.45
CA LEU A 441 -22.42 -10.14 -8.64
C LEU A 441 -22.56 -9.31 -7.35
N LEU A 442 -23.79 -8.98 -6.95
CA LEU A 442 -24.03 -8.24 -5.70
C LEU A 442 -23.48 -8.99 -4.49
N SER A 443 -23.59 -10.33 -4.52
CA SER A 443 -23.03 -11.23 -3.52
C SER A 443 -21.52 -11.00 -3.34
N ASP A 444 -20.76 -10.90 -4.44
CA ASP A 444 -19.31 -10.70 -4.46
C ASP A 444 -18.88 -9.25 -4.14
N PHE A 445 -19.85 -8.34 -4.04
CA PHE A 445 -19.64 -6.90 -3.90
C PHE A 445 -19.98 -6.39 -2.49
N LEU A 446 -21.01 -6.95 -1.86
CA LEU A 446 -21.58 -6.43 -0.61
C LEU A 446 -20.97 -7.07 0.63
N LEU A 447 -20.63 -6.22 1.60
CA LEU A 447 -20.22 -6.63 2.94
C LEU A 447 -21.10 -5.93 3.98
N SER A 448 -21.80 -6.70 4.82
CA SER A 448 -22.69 -6.13 5.86
C SER A 448 -21.93 -5.23 6.85
N LYS A 449 -22.64 -4.31 7.50
CA LYS A 449 -22.06 -3.39 8.50
C LYS A 449 -21.32 -4.14 9.62
N ASP A 450 -21.94 -5.18 10.18
CA ASP A 450 -21.39 -5.95 11.30
C ASP A 450 -20.31 -6.98 10.92
N SER A 451 -20.06 -7.17 9.61
CA SER A 451 -19.05 -8.11 9.16
C SER A 451 -17.65 -7.60 9.48
N LYS A 452 -17.01 -8.21 10.48
CA LYS A 452 -15.59 -8.00 10.82
C LYS A 452 -14.62 -8.67 9.85
N GLY A 453 -15.11 -9.30 8.78
CA GLY A 453 -14.28 -10.01 7.80
C GLY A 453 -13.79 -11.40 8.23
N THR A 454 -13.83 -11.77 9.52
CA THR A 454 -13.16 -13.01 9.99
C THR A 454 -13.86 -14.32 9.61
N LYS A 455 -13.07 -15.37 9.32
CA LYS A 455 -13.57 -16.75 9.10
C LYS A 455 -14.41 -17.30 10.26
N LYS A 456 -14.12 -16.89 11.50
CA LYS A 456 -14.80 -17.35 12.71
C LYS A 456 -16.18 -16.71 12.87
N ASP A 457 -16.32 -15.45 12.46
CA ASP A 457 -17.61 -14.77 12.39
C ASP A 457 -18.46 -15.35 11.24
N ARG A 458 -17.84 -15.80 10.14
CA ARG A 458 -18.53 -16.54 9.05
C ARG A 458 -19.07 -17.90 9.51
N GLU A 459 -18.35 -18.63 10.37
CA GLU A 459 -18.85 -19.89 10.95
C GLU A 459 -19.90 -19.68 12.03
N ASN A 460 -19.76 -18.62 12.85
CA ASN A 460 -20.73 -18.27 13.88
C ASN A 460 -22.04 -17.71 13.30
N ALA A 461 -21.97 -16.92 12.21
CA ALA A 461 -23.14 -16.47 11.45
C ALA A 461 -23.88 -17.67 10.84
N LYS A 462 -23.16 -18.59 10.19
CA LYS A 462 -23.73 -19.86 9.67
C LYS A 462 -24.35 -20.74 10.75
N LYS A 463 -23.81 -20.75 11.97
CA LYS A 463 -24.41 -21.47 13.11
C LYS A 463 -25.70 -20.80 13.60
N LYS A 464 -25.69 -19.47 13.76
CA LYS A 464 -26.89 -18.70 14.15
C LYS A 464 -28.02 -18.83 13.12
N GLU A 465 -27.72 -18.74 11.84
CA GLU A 465 -28.70 -18.94 10.75
C GLU A 465 -29.26 -20.36 10.71
N LYS A 466 -28.41 -21.39 10.92
CA LYS A 466 -28.89 -22.78 11.01
C LYS A 466 -29.80 -23.01 12.23
N GLU A 467 -29.54 -22.34 13.34
CA GLU A 467 -30.41 -22.37 14.52
C GLU A 467 -31.74 -21.61 14.29
N GLU A 468 -31.71 -20.46 13.63
CA GLU A 468 -32.91 -19.70 13.27
C GLU A 468 -33.75 -20.39 12.19
N ALA A 469 -33.12 -21.00 11.19
CA ALA A 469 -33.80 -21.82 10.18
C ALA A 469 -34.41 -23.09 10.78
N LYS A 470 -33.76 -23.69 11.80
CA LYS A 470 -34.36 -24.79 12.58
C LYS A 470 -35.55 -24.32 13.41
N LYS A 471 -35.49 -23.13 14.01
CA LYS A 471 -36.63 -22.54 14.74
C LYS A 471 -37.80 -22.19 13.80
N LYS A 472 -37.54 -21.72 12.58
CA LYS A 472 -38.58 -21.48 11.56
C LYS A 472 -39.18 -22.78 11.00
N LYS A 473 -38.37 -23.84 10.81
CA LYS A 473 -38.87 -25.18 10.42
C LYS A 473 -39.63 -25.90 11.54
N ALA A 474 -39.40 -25.57 12.80
CA ALA A 474 -40.18 -26.08 13.92
C ALA A 474 -41.58 -25.42 14.05
N GLY A 475 -41.85 -24.35 13.28
CA GLY A 475 -43.10 -23.58 13.34
C GLY A 475 -44.03 -23.69 12.12
N GLY A 476 -43.75 -24.55 11.14
CA GLY A 476 -44.54 -24.65 9.90
C GLY A 476 -44.85 -26.09 9.50
N GLY A 477 -46.15 -26.41 9.40
CA GLY A 477 -46.70 -27.75 9.24
C GLY A 477 -46.37 -28.49 7.93
N LYS A 478 -46.47 -29.82 8.06
CA LYS A 478 -46.36 -30.91 7.08
C LYS A 478 -46.76 -30.57 5.64
N ILE A 479 -45.88 -30.91 4.68
CA ILE A 479 -46.26 -31.48 3.38
C ILE A 479 -45.25 -32.59 3.00
N HIS A 480 -45.80 -33.69 2.47
CA HIS A 480 -45.21 -34.99 2.17
C HIS A 480 -43.96 -34.97 1.25
N MET A 481 -43.00 -35.83 1.55
CA MET A 481 -42.01 -36.36 0.61
C MET A 481 -42.38 -37.81 0.32
N GLU A 482 -42.61 -38.15 -0.95
CA GLU A 482 -42.46 -39.49 -1.48
C GLU A 482 -41.41 -39.43 -2.60
N ASP A 483 -40.47 -40.38 -2.48
CA ASP A 483 -39.97 -41.22 -3.57
C ASP A 483 -38.63 -40.95 -4.29
N TYR A 484 -37.78 -41.98 -4.14
CA TYR A 484 -36.71 -42.56 -4.94
C TYR A 484 -35.21 -42.28 -4.70
N GLN A 485 -34.53 -43.39 -4.42
CA GLN A 485 -33.11 -43.70 -4.24
C GLN A 485 -32.35 -43.89 -5.58
N VAL A 486 -31.09 -43.40 -5.72
CA VAL A 486 -29.77 -44.13 -5.83
C VAL A 486 -29.64 -44.94 -7.16
N GLU A 487 -28.61 -44.91 -8.04
CA GLU A 487 -27.14 -45.09 -7.97
C GLU A 487 -26.40 -44.62 -9.26
N ASP A 488 -25.21 -44.05 -9.05
CA ASP A 488 -23.88 -44.20 -9.69
C ASP A 488 -23.68 -44.70 -11.15
N ALA A 489 -22.84 -43.96 -11.92
CA ALA A 489 -21.57 -44.46 -12.50
C ALA A 489 -20.84 -43.42 -13.42
N GLU A 490 -19.71 -42.94 -12.89
CA GLU A 490 -18.37 -42.83 -13.52
C GLU A 490 -18.00 -41.89 -14.72
N MET A 491 -16.99 -41.06 -14.40
CA MET A 491 -15.75 -40.73 -15.14
C MET A 491 -15.71 -39.53 -16.11
N GLY A 492 -15.02 -38.46 -15.67
CA GLY A 492 -14.33 -37.54 -16.58
C GLY A 492 -13.97 -36.16 -16.01
N GLY A 493 -12.75 -35.99 -15.48
CA GLY A 493 -12.02 -34.71 -15.49
C GLY A 493 -12.14 -33.77 -14.28
N GLN A 494 -11.21 -33.85 -13.34
CA GLN A 494 -11.04 -32.88 -12.25
C GLN A 494 -10.53 -31.53 -12.76
N HIS A 495 -11.40 -30.51 -12.73
CA HIS A 495 -10.99 -29.11 -12.60
C HIS A 495 -10.78 -28.77 -11.11
N PRO A 496 -9.76 -27.98 -10.73
CA PRO A 496 -9.51 -27.65 -9.33
C PRO A 496 -10.62 -26.73 -8.79
N LYS A 497 -11.21 -27.14 -7.66
CA LYS A 497 -12.26 -26.42 -6.92
C LYS A 497 -11.79 -25.00 -6.55
N LYS A 498 -12.51 -23.99 -7.06
CA LYS A 498 -12.45 -22.61 -6.56
C LYS A 498 -13.03 -22.57 -5.14
N THR A 499 -12.32 -21.90 -4.26
CA THR A 499 -12.68 -21.61 -2.87
C THR A 499 -13.85 -20.63 -2.80
N ASP A 500 -14.87 -20.99 -2.02
CA ASP A 500 -16.06 -20.19 -1.69
C ASP A 500 -15.68 -18.85 -1.03
N THR A 501 -15.88 -17.75 -1.74
CA THR A 501 -15.92 -16.40 -1.15
C THR A 501 -17.34 -16.07 -0.72
N THR A 502 -17.45 -15.59 0.50
CA THR A 502 -18.65 -15.53 1.33
C THR A 502 -19.41 -14.24 1.07
N THR A 503 -20.69 -14.39 0.77
CA THR A 503 -21.62 -13.34 0.35
C THR A 503 -22.79 -13.29 1.31
N CYS A 504 -23.58 -12.21 1.29
CA CYS A 504 -24.91 -12.19 1.90
C CYS A 504 -25.79 -13.28 1.26
N ASP A 505 -26.16 -14.32 2.04
CA ASP A 505 -26.91 -15.52 1.61
C ASP A 505 -28.44 -15.23 1.55
N ASP A 506 -28.83 -14.10 0.99
CA ASP A 506 -30.24 -13.77 0.77
C ASP A 506 -30.69 -14.31 -0.61
N PRO A 507 -31.74 -15.16 -0.70
CA PRO A 507 -32.24 -15.70 -1.96
C PRO A 507 -32.70 -14.62 -2.96
N GLU A 508 -32.96 -13.37 -2.53
CA GLU A 508 -33.25 -12.25 -3.44
C GLU A 508 -32.01 -11.73 -4.20
N ILE A 509 -30.80 -12.06 -3.73
CA ILE A 509 -29.51 -11.59 -4.28
C ILE A 509 -28.98 -12.54 -5.39
N GLU A 510 -29.49 -13.77 -5.45
CA GLU A 510 -28.96 -14.82 -6.30
C GLU A 510 -29.06 -14.44 -7.79
N GLY A 511 -27.92 -14.12 -8.39
CA GLY A 511 -27.80 -13.74 -9.80
C GLY A 511 -27.94 -12.24 -10.11
N LEU A 512 -28.23 -11.38 -9.12
CA LEU A 512 -28.26 -9.93 -9.33
C LEU A 512 -26.84 -9.38 -9.53
N ARG A 513 -26.70 -8.49 -10.52
CA ARG A 513 -25.42 -7.89 -10.91
C ARG A 513 -25.48 -6.37 -10.88
N LEU A 514 -24.40 -5.77 -10.38
CA LEU A 514 -24.11 -4.35 -10.50
C LEU A 514 -23.32 -4.12 -11.80
N TYR A 515 -23.98 -3.47 -12.75
CA TYR A 515 -23.39 -2.99 -14.00
C TYR A 515 -23.65 -1.48 -14.13
N ILE A 516 -22.60 -0.74 -14.48
CA ILE A 516 -22.58 0.71 -14.62
C ILE A 516 -22.19 1.04 -16.06
N ASP A 517 -23.07 1.71 -16.79
CA ASP A 517 -22.80 2.13 -18.16
C ASP A 517 -22.07 3.48 -18.17
N LEU A 518 -20.84 3.50 -18.69
CA LEU A 518 -20.01 4.71 -18.81
C LEU A 518 -20.47 5.66 -19.93
N ARG A 519 -21.42 5.25 -20.77
CA ARG A 519 -22.02 6.11 -21.80
C ARG A 519 -22.96 7.15 -21.19
N GLU A 520 -23.42 6.91 -19.97
CA GLU A 520 -24.15 7.91 -19.20
C GLU A 520 -23.17 8.89 -18.54
N ARG A 521 -23.41 10.19 -18.76
CA ARG A 521 -22.55 11.27 -18.24
C ARG A 521 -22.34 11.19 -16.72
N GLY A 522 -23.40 10.94 -15.95
CA GLY A 522 -23.35 10.86 -14.49
C GLY A 522 -22.47 9.71 -14.01
N ASN A 523 -22.61 8.54 -14.64
CA ASN A 523 -21.81 7.35 -14.35
C ASN A 523 -20.34 7.54 -14.69
N ALA A 524 -20.04 8.13 -15.86
CA ALA A 524 -18.66 8.45 -16.25
C ALA A 524 -17.99 9.36 -15.21
N PHE A 525 -18.69 10.42 -14.77
CA PHE A 525 -18.19 11.34 -13.76
C PHE A 525 -17.98 10.66 -12.39
N ALA A 526 -18.99 9.92 -11.90
CA ALA A 526 -18.92 9.19 -10.65
C ALA A 526 -17.80 8.15 -10.64
N TRP A 527 -17.57 7.47 -11.77
CA TRP A 527 -16.50 6.48 -11.94
C TRP A 527 -15.11 7.11 -11.81
N VAL A 528 -14.88 8.28 -12.42
CA VAL A 528 -13.60 8.99 -12.33
C VAL A 528 -13.29 9.38 -10.89
N LEU A 529 -14.26 9.93 -10.16
CA LEU A 529 -14.09 10.31 -8.76
C LEU A 529 -13.88 9.09 -7.85
N SER A 530 -14.65 8.03 -8.08
CA SER A 530 -14.50 6.76 -7.37
C SER A 530 -13.09 6.18 -7.57
N ARG A 531 -12.57 6.23 -8.79
CA ARG A 531 -11.21 5.78 -9.12
C ARG A 531 -10.15 6.55 -8.35
N ARG A 532 -10.20 7.89 -8.42
CA ARG A 532 -9.21 8.75 -7.78
C ARG A 532 -9.18 8.50 -6.27
N THR A 533 -10.36 8.37 -5.66
CA THR A 533 -10.47 8.08 -4.22
C THR A 533 -9.94 6.69 -3.87
N ALA A 534 -10.30 5.66 -4.64
CA ALA A 534 -9.80 4.29 -4.43
C ALA A 534 -8.28 4.19 -4.51
N LYS A 535 -7.65 5.02 -5.35
CA LYS A 535 -6.19 5.06 -5.50
C LYS A 535 -5.50 5.79 -4.36
N ALA A 536 -6.09 6.87 -3.85
CA ALA A 536 -5.59 7.63 -2.70
C ALA A 536 -5.91 6.95 -1.35
N PHE A 537 -6.78 5.94 -1.32
CA PHE A 537 -7.13 5.20 -0.10
C PHE A 537 -5.89 4.66 0.63
N GLY A 538 -5.73 5.05 1.89
CA GLY A 538 -4.60 4.62 2.73
C GLY A 538 -3.23 4.94 2.12
N GLU A 539 -3.07 6.11 1.50
CA GLU A 539 -1.82 6.54 0.84
C GLU A 539 -0.62 6.51 1.81
N GLY A 540 -0.82 6.92 3.06
CA GLY A 540 0.21 6.84 4.11
C GLY A 540 0.74 5.43 4.32
N TYR A 541 -0.14 4.42 4.38
CA TYR A 541 0.28 3.01 4.47
C TYR A 541 0.94 2.53 3.19
N PHE A 542 0.41 2.95 2.03
CA PHE A 542 0.94 2.55 0.73
C PHE A 542 2.40 2.96 0.56
N ASN A 543 2.71 4.23 0.86
CA ASN A 543 4.06 4.77 0.73
C ASN A 543 5.05 4.06 1.68
N ARG A 544 4.62 3.74 2.90
CA ARG A 544 5.41 2.94 3.86
C ARG A 544 5.72 1.55 3.30
N ILE A 545 4.71 0.87 2.74
CA ILE A 545 4.84 -0.48 2.19
C ILE A 545 5.81 -0.52 1.00
N GLN A 546 5.75 0.47 0.11
CA GLN A 546 6.71 0.59 -0.99
C GLN A 546 8.16 0.75 -0.48
N ALA A 547 8.35 1.55 0.58
CA ALA A 547 9.66 1.74 1.20
C ALA A 547 10.16 0.46 1.91
N TYR A 548 9.28 -0.33 2.52
CA TYR A 548 9.64 -1.59 3.18
C TYR A 548 10.22 -2.61 2.19
N VAL A 549 9.64 -2.72 1.00
CA VAL A 549 10.19 -3.58 -0.07
C VAL A 549 11.61 -3.14 -0.44
N GLY A 550 11.88 -1.84 -0.46
CA GLY A 550 13.22 -1.29 -0.67
C GLY A 550 14.21 -1.67 0.43
N VAL A 551 13.82 -1.57 1.69
CA VAL A 551 14.68 -1.99 2.81
C VAL A 551 15.01 -3.49 2.74
N LEU A 552 14.03 -4.32 2.38
CA LEU A 552 14.24 -5.77 2.21
C LEU A 552 15.16 -6.09 1.02
N PHE A 553 15.04 -5.35 -0.07
CA PHE A 553 15.95 -5.50 -1.21
C PHE A 553 17.38 -5.11 -0.84
N ILE A 554 17.57 -3.99 -0.13
CA ILE A 554 18.89 -3.57 0.38
C ILE A 554 19.48 -4.68 1.27
N TYR A 555 18.67 -5.29 2.14
CA TYR A 555 19.11 -6.43 2.95
C TYR A 555 19.62 -7.59 2.09
N ALA A 556 18.85 -8.02 1.09
CA ALA A 556 19.23 -9.11 0.20
C ALA A 556 20.53 -8.81 -0.56
N VAL A 557 20.69 -7.59 -1.08
CA VAL A 557 21.89 -7.17 -1.80
C VAL A 557 23.11 -7.18 -0.88
N VAL A 558 23.04 -6.61 0.32
CA VAL A 558 24.17 -6.61 1.28
C VAL A 558 24.53 -8.03 1.72
N ALA A 559 23.54 -8.91 1.92
CA ALA A 559 23.79 -10.31 2.24
C ALA A 559 24.55 -11.02 1.11
N MET A 560 24.17 -10.79 -0.15
CA MET A 560 24.86 -11.33 -1.33
C MET A 560 26.25 -10.74 -1.54
N ILE A 561 26.44 -9.44 -1.30
CA ILE A 561 27.76 -8.80 -1.33
C ILE A 561 28.64 -9.44 -0.27
N SER A 562 28.13 -9.61 0.95
CA SER A 562 28.87 -10.25 2.05
C SER A 562 29.31 -11.67 1.67
N LEU A 563 28.43 -12.45 1.03
CA LEU A 563 28.76 -13.78 0.52
C LEU A 563 29.88 -13.74 -0.52
N ASN A 564 29.86 -12.77 -1.44
CA ASN A 564 30.92 -12.60 -2.42
C ASN A 564 32.24 -12.19 -1.76
N VAL A 565 32.21 -11.24 -0.81
CA VAL A 565 33.42 -10.85 -0.08
C VAL A 565 34.05 -12.05 0.63
N LEU A 566 33.23 -12.92 1.24
CA LEU A 566 33.70 -14.14 1.89
C LEU A 566 34.48 -15.07 0.96
N PHE A 567 33.94 -15.31 -0.25
CA PHE A 567 34.56 -16.23 -1.20
C PHE A 567 35.74 -15.62 -1.97
N TRP A 568 35.68 -14.35 -2.35
CA TRP A 568 36.73 -13.72 -3.15
C TRP A 568 37.91 -13.20 -2.34
N SER A 569 37.70 -12.86 -1.06
CA SER A 569 38.76 -12.27 -0.20
C SER A 569 39.42 -13.29 0.71
N ASN A 570 39.10 -14.58 0.57
CA ASN A 570 39.61 -15.67 1.41
C ASN A 570 39.57 -15.37 2.91
N LEU A 571 38.47 -14.74 3.36
CA LEU A 571 38.32 -14.36 4.76
C LEU A 571 37.89 -15.57 5.58
N ASN A 572 38.44 -15.70 6.78
CA ASN A 572 38.02 -16.75 7.70
C ASN A 572 36.51 -16.61 8.02
N HIS A 573 35.77 -17.71 7.83
CA HIS A 573 34.35 -17.81 8.08
C HIS A 573 33.97 -19.25 8.41
N TYR A 574 32.81 -19.41 9.02
CA TYR A 574 32.26 -20.71 9.37
C TYR A 574 31.23 -21.15 8.33
N VAL A 575 31.20 -22.44 8.01
CA VAL A 575 30.33 -23.01 6.96
C VAL A 575 28.84 -22.73 7.21
N SER A 576 28.41 -22.67 8.47
CA SER A 576 27.01 -22.38 8.80
C SER A 576 26.58 -20.97 8.41
N THR A 577 27.51 -20.00 8.43
CA THR A 577 27.27 -18.62 8.02
C THR A 577 26.93 -18.54 6.54
N ILE A 578 27.62 -19.32 5.71
CA ILE A 578 27.36 -19.40 4.27
C ILE A 578 25.94 -19.90 4.00
N TYR A 579 25.59 -21.05 4.57
CA TYR A 579 24.25 -21.58 4.40
C TYR A 579 23.18 -20.65 4.97
N TYR A 580 23.47 -20.00 6.10
CA TYR A 580 22.57 -19.02 6.70
C TYR A 580 22.33 -17.80 5.80
N ILE A 581 23.39 -17.24 5.20
CA ILE A 581 23.31 -16.15 4.23
C ILE A 581 22.46 -16.57 3.04
N ILE A 582 22.76 -17.72 2.44
CA ILE A 582 22.05 -18.24 1.27
C ILE A 582 20.56 -18.41 1.59
N LEU A 583 20.24 -19.11 2.69
CA LEU A 583 18.87 -19.41 3.07
C LEU A 583 18.06 -18.14 3.33
N LYS A 584 18.59 -17.20 4.12
CA LYS A 584 17.92 -15.92 4.38
C LYS A 584 17.73 -15.08 3.14
N THR A 585 18.75 -15.00 2.31
CA THR A 585 18.70 -14.21 1.08
C THR A 585 17.65 -14.76 0.14
N VAL A 586 17.57 -16.08 -0.05
CA VAL A 586 16.54 -16.70 -0.90
C VAL A 586 15.14 -16.35 -0.40
N PHE A 587 14.88 -16.46 0.90
CA PHE A 587 13.55 -16.14 1.44
C PHE A 587 13.18 -14.67 1.29
N ILE A 588 14.10 -13.75 1.60
CA ILE A 588 13.85 -12.32 1.44
C ILE A 588 13.74 -11.94 -0.04
N ALA A 589 14.56 -12.52 -0.91
CA ALA A 589 14.46 -12.34 -2.36
C ALA A 589 13.09 -12.78 -2.88
N ILE A 590 12.56 -13.93 -2.43
CA ILE A 590 11.21 -14.36 -2.79
C ILE A 590 10.15 -13.33 -2.34
N CYS A 591 10.25 -12.82 -1.11
CA CYS A 591 9.35 -11.77 -0.62
C CYS A 591 9.43 -10.49 -1.46
N VAL A 592 10.65 -10.04 -1.79
CA VAL A 592 10.88 -8.85 -2.62
C VAL A 592 10.33 -9.05 -4.03
N LEU A 593 10.65 -10.17 -4.68
CA LEU A 593 10.21 -10.47 -6.05
C LEU A 593 8.69 -10.64 -6.15
N THR A 594 8.07 -11.31 -5.18
CA THR A 594 6.61 -11.39 -5.11
C THR A 594 5.97 -10.03 -4.87
N GLY A 595 6.57 -9.19 -4.01
CA GLY A 595 6.11 -7.82 -3.77
C GLY A 595 6.17 -6.95 -5.04
N ILE A 596 7.30 -6.98 -5.76
CA ILE A 596 7.47 -6.28 -7.03
C ILE A 596 6.50 -6.81 -8.07
N SER A 597 6.31 -8.14 -8.18
CA SER A 597 5.37 -8.74 -9.13
C SER A 597 3.94 -8.25 -8.89
N GLU A 598 3.48 -8.22 -7.64
CA GLU A 598 2.15 -7.75 -7.29
C GLU A 598 1.98 -6.24 -7.52
N ALA A 599 3.02 -5.45 -7.25
CA ALA A 599 3.06 -4.02 -7.56
C ALA A 599 3.02 -3.74 -9.08
N THR A 600 3.76 -4.50 -9.89
CA THR A 600 3.72 -4.40 -11.36
C THR A 600 2.34 -4.73 -11.89
N LYS A 601 1.71 -5.81 -11.41
CA LYS A 601 0.33 -6.16 -11.80
C LYS A 601 -0.68 -5.11 -11.36
N LEU A 602 -0.44 -4.40 -10.26
CA LEU A 602 -1.25 -3.26 -9.84
C LEU A 602 -1.07 -2.08 -10.81
N GLN A 603 0.16 -1.80 -11.25
CA GLN A 603 0.45 -0.76 -12.24
C GLN A 603 -0.16 -1.08 -13.62
N GLU A 604 -0.14 -2.33 -14.06
CA GLU A 604 -0.75 -2.77 -15.33
C GLU A 604 -2.27 -2.50 -15.38
N LEU A 605 -2.95 -2.45 -14.23
CA LEU A 605 -4.36 -2.08 -14.19
C LEU A 605 -4.60 -0.63 -14.63
N VAL A 606 -3.61 0.26 -14.55
CA VAL A 606 -3.73 1.62 -15.10
C VAL A 606 -3.95 1.54 -16.60
N THR A 607 -3.07 0.84 -17.31
CA THR A 607 -3.15 0.63 -18.77
C THR A 607 -4.44 -0.11 -19.16
N TYR A 608 -4.82 -1.13 -18.38
CA TYR A 608 -6.07 -1.87 -18.60
C TYR A 608 -7.30 -0.97 -18.53
N HIS A 609 -7.42 -0.12 -17.50
CA HIS A 609 -8.55 0.80 -17.37
C HIS A 609 -8.56 1.86 -18.48
N ARG A 610 -7.41 2.37 -18.88
CA ARG A 610 -7.30 3.27 -20.05
C ARG A 610 -7.81 2.60 -21.33
N MET A 611 -7.51 1.32 -21.53
CA MET A 611 -8.04 0.56 -22.67
C MET A 611 -9.57 0.44 -22.62
N ILE A 612 -10.17 0.21 -21.45
CA ILE A 612 -11.63 0.22 -21.28
C ILE A 612 -12.21 1.57 -21.71
N LEU A 613 -11.63 2.68 -21.22
CA LEU A 613 -12.10 4.02 -21.57
C LEU A 613 -12.00 4.30 -23.07
N LYS A 614 -10.88 3.93 -23.71
CA LYS A 614 -10.69 4.10 -25.16
C LYS A 614 -11.69 3.28 -25.97
N ASN A 615 -11.98 2.05 -25.54
CA ASN A 615 -12.97 1.20 -26.19
C ASN A 615 -14.39 1.80 -26.08
N GLU A 616 -14.76 2.36 -24.92
CA GLU A 616 -16.04 3.05 -24.78
C GLU A 616 -16.11 4.35 -25.58
N ILE A 617 -15.03 5.15 -25.60
CA ILE A 617 -14.94 6.36 -26.45
C ILE A 617 -15.14 5.99 -27.92
N PHE A 618 -14.49 4.92 -28.40
CA PHE A 618 -14.64 4.43 -29.76
C PHE A 618 -16.08 3.96 -30.05
N ALA A 619 -16.70 3.25 -29.11
CA ALA A 619 -18.08 2.81 -29.25
C ALA A 619 -19.07 3.99 -29.29
N ILE A 620 -18.83 5.04 -28.49
CA ILE A 620 -19.59 6.29 -28.54
C ILE A 620 -19.41 6.95 -29.90
N ASP A 621 -18.19 7.04 -30.43
CA ASP A 621 -17.92 7.65 -31.74
C ASP A 621 -18.60 6.92 -32.90
N GLN A 622 -18.62 5.58 -32.86
CA GLN A 622 -19.38 4.79 -33.82
C GLN A 622 -20.88 5.11 -33.73
N THR A 623 -21.42 5.19 -32.51
CA THR A 623 -22.85 5.48 -32.28
C THR A 623 -23.22 6.89 -32.74
N LEU A 624 -22.37 7.89 -32.48
CA LEU A 624 -22.55 9.25 -32.97
C LEU A 624 -22.52 9.30 -34.50
N THR A 625 -21.64 8.53 -35.14
CA THR A 625 -21.54 8.46 -36.60
C THR A 625 -22.78 7.80 -37.21
N ASP A 626 -23.24 6.70 -36.64
CA ASP A 626 -24.46 6.00 -37.07
C ASP A 626 -25.70 6.92 -36.91
N ASN A 627 -25.82 7.64 -35.80
CA ASN A 627 -26.90 8.61 -35.57
C ASN A 627 -26.86 9.76 -36.59
N LYS A 628 -25.67 10.29 -36.91
CA LYS A 628 -25.49 11.30 -37.95
C LYS A 628 -25.86 10.79 -39.35
N MET A 629 -25.56 9.54 -39.67
CA MET A 629 -26.00 8.92 -40.92
C MET A 629 -27.52 8.77 -40.97
N ALA A 630 -28.15 8.34 -39.88
CA ALA A 630 -29.61 8.24 -39.78
C ALA A 630 -30.30 9.61 -39.91
N LEU A 631 -29.69 10.67 -39.37
CA LEU A 631 -30.18 12.06 -39.52
C LEU A 631 -30.05 12.60 -40.95
N LYS A 632 -29.02 12.19 -41.70
CA LYS A 632 -28.79 12.61 -43.09
C LYS A 632 -29.67 11.88 -44.10
N PHE A 633 -30.17 10.69 -43.77
CA PHE A 633 -31.02 9.86 -44.63
C PHE A 633 -32.28 9.38 -43.87
N PRO A 634 -33.24 10.27 -43.58
CA PRO A 634 -34.46 9.91 -42.85
C PRO A 634 -35.39 8.97 -43.64
N ASP A 635 -35.33 9.00 -44.98
CA ASP A 635 -36.16 8.18 -45.87
C ASP A 635 -35.48 6.84 -46.20
N GLY A 636 -35.55 5.93 -45.25
CA GLY A 636 -35.22 4.51 -45.41
C GLY A 636 -36.34 3.60 -44.91
N GLY A 637 -37.60 4.00 -45.11
CA GLY A 637 -38.77 3.20 -44.78
C GLY A 637 -39.31 2.42 -45.99
N GLY A 638 -39.28 1.08 -45.91
CA GLY A 638 -40.29 0.20 -46.54
C GLY A 638 -40.36 0.11 -48.07
N SER A 639 -39.85 -1.01 -48.60
CA SER A 639 -40.26 -1.69 -49.85
C SER A 639 -40.61 -0.84 -51.09
N THR A 640 -39.69 -0.82 -52.06
CA THR A 640 -40.06 -1.00 -53.47
C THR A 640 -38.97 -1.81 -54.17
N SER A 641 -39.39 -2.90 -54.78
CA SER A 641 -38.65 -3.70 -55.76
C SER A 641 -38.00 -2.84 -56.85
N THR A 642 -36.69 -3.01 -57.08
CA THR A 642 -36.13 -2.89 -58.44
C THR A 642 -34.90 -3.79 -58.58
N PRO A 643 -34.83 -4.65 -59.62
CA PRO A 643 -33.73 -5.58 -59.83
C PRO A 643 -32.56 -4.93 -60.58
N GLY A 644 -31.34 -5.36 -60.24
CA GLY A 644 -30.16 -5.19 -61.07
C GLY A 644 -29.21 -4.08 -60.62
N MET A 645 -28.22 -4.45 -59.81
CA MET A 645 -26.85 -3.92 -59.99
C MET A 645 -25.82 -4.88 -59.39
N HIS A 646 -24.73 -5.02 -60.12
CA HIS A 646 -23.76 -6.11 -60.11
C HIS A 646 -23.08 -6.40 -58.76
N LYS A 647 -22.89 -7.70 -58.48
CA LYS A 647 -21.90 -8.22 -57.54
C LYS A 647 -20.51 -7.67 -57.91
N MET A 648 -19.93 -6.82 -57.06
CA MET A 648 -18.48 -6.78 -56.89
C MET A 648 -18.14 -7.51 -55.59
N GLN A 649 -17.46 -8.65 -55.74
CA GLN A 649 -16.87 -9.40 -54.64
C GLN A 649 -15.69 -8.61 -54.09
N GLY A 650 -15.84 -8.06 -52.88
CA GLY A 650 -14.71 -7.69 -52.03
C GLY A 650 -14.09 -8.92 -51.37
N PRO A 651 -12.81 -8.85 -50.94
CA PRO A 651 -12.09 -9.98 -50.36
C PRO A 651 -12.74 -10.47 -49.06
N PRO A 652 -12.54 -11.75 -48.66
CA PRO A 652 -13.29 -12.37 -47.59
C PRO A 652 -12.96 -11.71 -46.26
N VAL A 653 -13.98 -11.08 -45.66
CA VAL A 653 -13.96 -10.66 -44.27
C VAL A 653 -13.82 -11.93 -43.42
N VAL A 654 -12.64 -12.09 -42.82
CA VAL A 654 -12.41 -13.05 -41.74
C VAL A 654 -13.47 -12.80 -40.68
N LYS A 655 -14.29 -13.81 -40.38
CA LYS A 655 -15.24 -13.79 -39.26
C LYS A 655 -14.46 -13.61 -37.96
N SER A 656 -14.30 -12.38 -37.50
CA SER A 656 -13.90 -12.11 -36.12
C SER A 656 -15.11 -12.37 -35.23
N THR A 657 -15.25 -13.62 -34.80
CA THR A 657 -16.16 -14.00 -33.73
C THR A 657 -15.73 -13.34 -32.42
N ASN A 658 -16.70 -12.74 -31.72
CA ASN A 658 -16.73 -12.49 -30.26
C ASN A 658 -16.03 -11.26 -29.65
N LEU A 659 -16.12 -10.06 -30.26
CA LEU A 659 -15.76 -8.81 -29.56
C LEU A 659 -16.74 -7.63 -29.75
N MET A 660 -17.89 -7.83 -30.39
CA MET A 660 -18.99 -6.84 -30.33
C MET A 660 -19.86 -7.10 -29.10
N SER A 661 -19.93 -6.10 -28.21
CA SER A 661 -20.85 -6.08 -27.07
C SER A 661 -22.30 -6.37 -27.53
N PRO A 662 -23.06 -7.24 -26.84
CA PRO A 662 -24.45 -7.59 -27.19
C PRO A 662 -25.45 -6.43 -27.00
N TYR A 663 -24.98 -5.23 -26.66
CA TYR A 663 -25.79 -4.05 -26.31
C TYR A 663 -26.59 -3.42 -27.47
N ARG A 664 -26.46 -3.92 -28.71
CA ARG A 664 -27.21 -3.40 -29.87
C ARG A 664 -28.73 -3.65 -29.79
N LYS A 665 -29.23 -4.43 -28.83
CA LYS A 665 -30.65 -4.86 -28.79
C LYS A 665 -31.58 -4.08 -27.86
N ASN A 666 -31.07 -3.32 -26.89
CA ASN A 666 -31.92 -2.79 -25.81
C ASN A 666 -31.93 -1.25 -25.61
N THR A 667 -31.17 -0.47 -26.38
CA THR A 667 -31.41 0.97 -26.44
C THR A 667 -32.67 1.22 -27.27
N PRO A 668 -33.70 1.91 -26.75
CA PRO A 668 -34.83 2.33 -27.58
C PRO A 668 -34.26 3.09 -28.78
N LYS A 669 -34.53 2.60 -30.01
CA LYS A 669 -34.21 3.42 -31.18
C LYS A 669 -35.03 4.71 -31.04
N PRO A 670 -34.38 5.88 -30.97
CA PRO A 670 -35.11 7.14 -30.84
C PRO A 670 -36.07 7.26 -32.02
N LYS A 671 -37.34 7.53 -31.73
CA LYS A 671 -38.41 7.58 -32.74
C LYS A 671 -38.58 8.98 -33.31
N THR A 672 -37.95 9.98 -32.69
CA THR A 672 -38.16 11.40 -32.98
C THR A 672 -36.82 12.14 -33.15
N PHE A 673 -36.73 13.08 -34.11
CA PHE A 673 -35.52 13.86 -34.40
C PHE A 673 -34.93 14.56 -33.15
N LYS A 674 -35.81 15.05 -32.26
CA LYS A 674 -35.41 15.70 -31.00
C LYS A 674 -34.75 14.74 -30.02
N GLU A 675 -35.23 13.50 -29.92
CA GLU A 675 -34.65 12.47 -29.04
C GLU A 675 -33.27 12.02 -29.54
N LEU A 676 -33.05 12.00 -30.86
CA LEU A 676 -31.73 11.75 -31.46
C LEU A 676 -30.72 12.83 -31.08
N GLN A 677 -31.13 14.11 -31.11
CA GLN A 677 -30.28 15.24 -30.72
C GLN A 677 -29.94 15.19 -29.23
N ASP A 678 -30.92 14.93 -28.36
CA ASP A 678 -30.69 14.83 -26.91
C ASP A 678 -29.73 13.67 -26.57
N VAL A 679 -29.87 12.53 -27.25
CA VAL A 679 -28.94 11.38 -27.11
C VAL A 679 -27.54 11.73 -27.63
N GLU A 680 -27.44 12.47 -28.75
CA GLU A 680 -26.16 12.93 -29.28
C GLU A 680 -25.42 13.84 -28.29
N GLU A 681 -26.14 14.79 -27.68
CA GLU A 681 -25.60 15.70 -26.67
C GLU A 681 -25.10 14.95 -25.42
N GLN A 682 -25.89 14.00 -24.91
CA GLN A 682 -25.49 13.18 -23.77
C GLN A 682 -24.24 12.34 -24.05
N LEU A 683 -24.18 11.71 -25.22
CA LEU A 683 -23.04 10.91 -25.65
C LEU A 683 -21.78 11.77 -25.85
N LEU A 684 -21.91 12.97 -26.42
CA LEU A 684 -20.80 13.93 -26.55
C LEU A 684 -20.27 14.39 -25.18
N ALA A 685 -21.17 14.65 -24.23
CA ALA A 685 -20.78 15.02 -22.87
C ALA A 685 -20.05 13.87 -22.16
N ALA A 686 -20.58 12.64 -22.24
CA ALA A 686 -19.92 11.46 -21.69
C ALA A 686 -18.55 11.22 -22.33
N LYS A 687 -18.45 11.30 -23.66
CA LYS A 687 -17.18 11.20 -24.40
C LYS A 687 -16.14 12.19 -23.88
N THR A 688 -16.52 13.45 -23.69
CA THR A 688 -15.60 14.50 -23.20
C THR A 688 -15.06 14.20 -21.81
N ILE A 689 -15.90 13.68 -20.92
CA ILE A 689 -15.49 13.25 -19.57
C ILE A 689 -14.55 12.05 -19.66
N LEU A 690 -14.86 11.03 -20.47
CA LEU A 690 -14.01 9.85 -20.62
C LEU A 690 -12.65 10.18 -21.25
N GLN A 691 -12.60 11.10 -22.22
CA GLN A 691 -11.35 11.60 -22.80
C GLN A 691 -10.52 12.34 -21.75
N SER A 692 -11.16 13.21 -20.96
CA SER A 692 -10.51 13.91 -19.85
C SER A 692 -9.99 12.92 -18.81
N ALA A 693 -10.74 11.85 -18.53
CA ALA A 693 -10.34 10.78 -17.64
C ALA A 693 -9.13 9.99 -18.16
N ASP A 694 -9.11 9.59 -19.44
CA ASP A 694 -7.96 8.90 -20.04
C ASP A 694 -6.70 9.76 -19.97
N ASN A 695 -6.83 11.05 -20.27
CA ASN A 695 -5.72 12.01 -20.17
C ASN A 695 -5.24 12.18 -18.72
N LEU A 696 -6.17 12.30 -17.77
CA LEU A 696 -5.84 12.44 -16.35
C LEU A 696 -5.14 11.19 -15.82
N ILE A 697 -5.66 10.00 -16.14
CA ILE A 697 -5.06 8.73 -15.74
C ILE A 697 -3.68 8.58 -16.40
N GLY A 698 -3.55 8.85 -17.70
CA GLY A 698 -2.26 8.80 -18.38
C GLY A 698 -1.24 9.76 -17.77
N TYR A 699 -1.62 11.01 -17.50
CA TYR A 699 -0.70 11.99 -16.93
C TYR A 699 -0.38 11.73 -15.45
N GLN A 700 -1.39 11.59 -14.59
CA GLN A 700 -1.18 11.47 -13.15
C GLN A 700 -0.71 10.09 -12.73
N GLU A 701 -1.24 9.01 -13.33
CA GLU A 701 -1.03 7.65 -12.82
C GLU A 701 0.03 6.85 -13.59
N GLU A 702 0.33 7.23 -14.83
CA GLU A 702 1.36 6.57 -15.64
C GLU A 702 2.67 7.36 -15.61
N ILE A 703 2.59 8.69 -15.67
CA ILE A 703 3.76 9.57 -15.75
C ILE A 703 4.16 10.14 -14.38
N HIS A 704 3.24 10.79 -13.63
CA HIS A 704 3.60 11.59 -12.46
C HIS A 704 3.66 10.80 -11.13
N MET A 705 2.67 9.95 -10.86
CA MET A 705 2.53 9.15 -9.62
C MET A 705 2.14 7.70 -9.92
N PRO A 706 3.04 6.95 -10.56
CA PRO A 706 2.86 5.51 -10.73
C PRO A 706 3.09 4.78 -9.42
N VAL A 707 2.67 3.51 -9.41
CA VAL A 707 3.06 2.59 -8.35
C VAL A 707 4.58 2.44 -8.40
N ASN A 708 5.25 2.82 -7.31
CA ASN A 708 6.68 2.74 -7.19
C ASN A 708 7.07 1.59 -6.26
N VAL A 709 8.21 0.96 -6.55
CA VAL A 709 8.86 0.00 -5.65
C VAL A 709 10.32 0.39 -5.62
N MET A 710 10.89 0.56 -4.42
CA MET A 710 12.27 1.02 -4.25
C MET A 710 12.54 2.42 -4.85
N GLY A 711 11.52 3.27 -4.94
CA GLY A 711 11.62 4.60 -5.55
C GLY A 711 11.65 4.60 -7.08
N VAL A 712 11.42 3.45 -7.72
CA VAL A 712 11.36 3.32 -9.19
C VAL A 712 10.00 2.80 -9.62
N HIS A 713 9.55 3.19 -10.80
CA HIS A 713 8.30 2.74 -11.42
C HIS A 713 8.21 1.21 -11.45
N ALA A 714 7.15 0.66 -10.88
CA ALA A 714 6.88 -0.78 -10.86
C ALA A 714 6.59 -1.28 -12.29
N THR A 715 7.62 -1.81 -12.93
CA THR A 715 7.57 -2.31 -14.31
C THR A 715 8.15 -3.72 -14.38
N GLN A 716 7.86 -4.43 -15.46
CA GLN A 716 8.53 -5.70 -15.74
C GLN A 716 10.05 -5.53 -15.85
N GLY A 717 10.53 -4.34 -16.27
CA GLY A 717 11.94 -3.98 -16.26
C GLY A 717 12.54 -4.04 -14.86
N VAL A 718 11.93 -3.39 -13.86
CA VAL A 718 12.41 -3.44 -12.46
C VAL A 718 12.42 -4.87 -11.91
N TYR A 719 11.38 -5.66 -12.21
CA TYR A 719 11.33 -7.07 -11.82
C TYR A 719 12.52 -7.85 -12.41
N ASN A 720 12.75 -7.74 -13.72
CA ASN A 720 13.83 -8.43 -14.41
C ASN A 720 15.21 -7.94 -13.94
N SER A 721 15.39 -6.63 -13.71
CA SER A 721 16.63 -6.06 -13.17
C SER A 721 16.90 -6.56 -11.74
N THR A 722 15.87 -6.67 -10.91
CA THR A 722 16.00 -7.19 -9.54
C THR A 722 16.47 -8.64 -9.55
N ILE A 723 15.85 -9.49 -10.39
CA ILE A 723 16.31 -10.87 -10.60
C ILE A 723 17.73 -10.88 -11.13
N GLY A 724 18.03 -10.05 -12.13
CA GLY A 724 19.35 -9.94 -12.74
C GLY A 724 20.43 -9.64 -11.70
N ILE A 725 20.24 -8.63 -10.86
CA ILE A 725 21.18 -8.27 -9.79
C ILE A 725 21.38 -9.45 -8.83
N LEU A 726 20.31 -10.06 -8.34
CA LEU A 726 20.39 -11.18 -7.40
C LEU A 726 21.07 -12.41 -8.02
N LEU A 727 20.76 -12.72 -9.28
CA LEU A 727 21.36 -13.83 -10.03
C LEU A 727 22.84 -13.57 -10.31
N THR A 728 23.20 -12.36 -10.75
CA THR A 728 24.61 -11.99 -11.01
C THR A 728 25.45 -12.17 -9.76
N PHE A 729 25.01 -11.64 -8.61
CA PHE A 729 25.74 -11.87 -7.36
C PHE A 729 25.79 -13.35 -6.95
N ALA A 730 24.75 -14.14 -7.27
CA ALA A 730 24.76 -15.58 -7.00
C ALA A 730 25.76 -16.32 -7.88
N VAL A 731 25.83 -15.99 -9.17
CA VAL A 731 26.82 -16.56 -10.10
C VAL A 731 28.23 -16.20 -9.67
N LEU A 732 28.49 -14.94 -9.33
CA LEU A 732 29.79 -14.49 -8.82
C LEU A 732 30.18 -15.19 -7.51
N ALA A 733 29.21 -15.48 -6.64
CA ALA A 733 29.47 -16.22 -5.41
C ALA A 733 29.83 -17.69 -5.72
N VAL A 734 29.14 -18.33 -6.67
CA VAL A 734 29.47 -19.70 -7.11
C VAL A 734 30.86 -19.75 -7.75
N GLU A 735 31.19 -18.78 -8.60
CA GLU A 735 32.51 -18.67 -9.22
C GLU A 735 33.61 -18.49 -8.17
N GLY A 736 33.42 -17.54 -7.24
CA GLY A 736 34.35 -17.31 -6.13
C GLY A 736 34.53 -18.56 -5.26
N TYR A 737 33.44 -19.28 -4.95
CA TYR A 737 33.53 -20.55 -4.22
C TYR A 737 34.32 -21.61 -4.98
N SER A 738 34.09 -21.75 -6.30
CA SER A 738 34.75 -22.76 -7.13
C SER A 738 36.23 -22.48 -7.39
N SER A 739 36.60 -21.20 -7.47
CA SER A 739 37.96 -20.75 -7.79
C SER A 739 38.83 -20.54 -6.54
N GLY A 740 38.23 -20.28 -5.38
CA GLY A 740 38.94 -19.89 -4.16
C GLY A 740 39.67 -21.01 -3.42
N GLY A 741 39.67 -22.26 -3.92
CA GLY A 741 40.36 -23.38 -3.27
C GLY A 741 39.87 -23.64 -1.83
N LEU A 742 38.59 -23.35 -1.56
CA LEU A 742 38.00 -23.37 -0.22
C LEU A 742 37.70 -24.80 0.24
N GLU A 743 38.26 -25.17 1.38
CA GLU A 743 37.95 -26.38 2.13
C GLU A 743 37.42 -26.01 3.53
N TYR A 744 36.69 -26.91 4.17
CA TYR A 744 36.18 -26.69 5.53
C TYR A 744 36.70 -27.75 6.48
N VAL A 745 37.64 -27.36 7.35
CA VAL A 745 38.17 -28.20 8.43
C VAL A 745 37.47 -27.81 9.73
N ASP A 746 36.84 -28.79 10.39
CA ASP A 746 36.00 -28.59 11.59
C ASP A 746 34.92 -27.49 11.42
N GLY A 747 34.50 -27.27 10.18
CA GLY A 747 33.51 -26.27 9.77
C GLY A 747 34.06 -24.86 9.54
N TRP A 748 35.34 -24.59 9.82
CA TRP A 748 35.99 -23.32 9.49
C TRP A 748 36.65 -23.36 8.11
N ALA A 749 36.59 -22.24 7.41
CA ALA A 749 37.19 -22.07 6.10
C ALA A 749 38.72 -22.17 6.16
N THR A 750 39.28 -23.09 5.37
CA THR A 750 40.70 -23.24 5.10
C THR A 750 40.93 -23.07 3.61
N PHE A 751 41.90 -22.25 3.22
CA PHE A 751 42.21 -21.98 1.84
C PHE A 751 43.48 -22.74 1.47
N LYS A 752 43.47 -23.46 0.35
CA LYS A 752 44.69 -24.05 -0.20
C LYS A 752 45.68 -22.93 -0.49
N THR A 753 46.77 -22.91 0.26
CA THR A 753 47.98 -22.16 -0.10
C THR A 753 48.69 -22.98 -1.17
N ASP A 754 48.72 -22.46 -2.39
CA ASP A 754 49.68 -22.92 -3.41
C ASP A 754 51.13 -22.62 -2.98
#